data_AF-A0A499FV14-F1
#
_entry.id   AF-A0A499FV14-F1
#
_cell.length_a   1.000
_cell.length_b   1.000
_cell.length_c   1.000
_cell.angle_alpha   90.00
_cell.angle_beta   90.00
_cell.angle_gamma   90.00
#
_symmetry.space_group_name_H-M   'P 1'
#
loop_
_entity.id
_entity.type
_entity.pdbx_description
1 polymer ?
#
loop_
_entity_poly.entity_id
_entity_poly.type
_entity_poly.pdbx_seq_one_letter_code
_entity_poly.pdbx_strand_id
1 'polypeptide(L)'
;MEIEARHSDLRNRLDGLGFGQPLPLSAIGIVSAILDDLIQTSEKLKSANQQIELLHQEKAAWELGVEPFKCDNSRLLAECNELHLELIRQQDKHILANTELRSRIRSLQSEKRQLEEKHIQADSKLRELQAAGISENVKSRKDIMNKQRKPFVSTVRAGAFYQPPKCCDHGMHQPGTDVTGTSRCPCLQKQADVLNEMDRLRVEINQKQEVIDAMQNRVNSRDREIQRLTSLFAGGRPAAALAKDCCYRDINRLGNDVAALQLDKLSLQQKLNEAQEMHERTSKNLTRLSEKNKLLEQELHEIEQVALKVESAANADILERDRKCSDLEVRLQRSQLRIQELESMVEFGSDKKPRHHSDSSTSSCYGQSVEVLQAALKQAMQEKLNLYKQLNELKDREHAHLGNIETINKEYSKLKQKYSQLEQKQQQRKTASEIDSTEMQRKVECLQKYCSDLETRLQRLTEGRDLHAECNSQRRTTASSHSCGRLKTGDSFGSGQSSLSVKAAIHRIERERDVAKSEVRQLEQERDALREKLKQTQRTQQEELAKHESLLAGYSQQIAHLEADNRDLQGGKSGVQIKMKMLKEENRSLQSRVKELEENYSKLKLSHSQLKMVLSQTERALLQHQDRVMCAETKLATAECKLNQVGNTVDDAETEIGTLKGEISVLKASNASLVREKNKLLVELDQKTELLCAAEAELKSSKSKQKELQRVVDQMQQTLDNVSSDNIHKESTLRSVSTETDTLKKQMATLKRKNDNVLTENGRLSNELTDALAELTQTKRQLRDSQQEVERMKTQLREYVQEMQRAEELLSEKEREREQMLERYKSLSEGVNILETSNHTLEAETSEARKLLQDAEDRISSLEQLVNEREQNIRECERQLNELSAQLAATESELESVREEKHALAIDLEATKELCHKLDLQKDKLNAELEEHSNIREQLAREKGTLQRELTLTRNGDRVAVDGLQELLAASRAEVEQLRIAMAKLRQESEKLSVELESLRSRLAEEQERSRRSEALASEYGVQVQELKRRIVDERFARTQSRTTDTTPSGEGDTYNNDDTRYPTM
;
A
#
# COMPACT_ATOMS: atom_id res chain seq x y z
N MET A 1 -34.24 90.78 41.50
CA MET A 1 -33.36 89.70 41.01
C MET A 1 -33.98 88.31 41.17
N GLU A 2 -34.21 87.77 42.38
CA GLU A 2 -34.67 86.37 42.52
C GLU A 2 -35.97 86.03 41.75
N ILE A 3 -36.97 86.90 41.81
CA ILE A 3 -38.27 86.66 41.15
C ILE A 3 -38.12 86.67 39.63
N GLU A 4 -37.30 87.56 39.07
CA GLU A 4 -37.02 87.62 37.63
C GLU A 4 -36.23 86.41 37.14
N ALA A 5 -35.28 85.91 37.95
CA ALA A 5 -34.57 84.67 37.66
C ALA A 5 -35.51 83.45 37.63
N ARG A 6 -36.39 83.31 38.63
CA ARG A 6 -37.41 82.24 38.67
C ARG A 6 -38.46 82.38 37.57
N HIS A 7 -38.81 83.62 37.17
CA HIS A 7 -39.68 83.87 36.03
C HIS A 7 -39.05 83.41 34.72
N SER A 8 -37.79 83.78 34.48
CA SER A 8 -37.02 83.39 33.29
C SER A 8 -36.82 81.87 33.19
N ASP A 9 -36.47 81.21 34.29
CA ASP A 9 -36.31 79.75 34.31
C ASP A 9 -37.63 79.02 34.04
N LEU A 10 -38.72 79.40 34.72
CA LEU A 10 -40.05 78.83 34.48
C LEU A 10 -40.55 79.12 33.06
N ARG A 11 -40.26 80.31 32.51
CA ARG A 11 -40.54 80.68 31.12
C ARG A 11 -39.84 79.73 30.14
N ASN A 12 -38.54 79.51 30.30
CA ASN A 12 -37.76 78.58 29.48
C ASN A 12 -38.29 77.13 29.55
N ARG A 13 -38.64 76.66 30.76
CA ARG A 13 -39.25 75.33 30.96
C ARG A 13 -40.60 75.18 30.27
N LEU A 14 -41.42 76.23 30.26
CA LEU A 14 -42.72 76.26 29.57
C LEU A 14 -42.58 76.36 28.04
N ASP A 15 -41.63 77.16 27.53
CA ASP A 15 -41.31 77.23 26.10
C ASP A 15 -40.80 75.89 25.55
N GLY A 16 -39.96 75.18 26.32
CA GLY A 16 -39.52 73.82 26.00
C GLY A 16 -40.65 72.77 25.95
N LEU A 17 -41.84 73.11 26.48
CA LEU A 17 -43.07 72.32 26.40
C LEU A 17 -44.11 72.92 25.44
N GLY A 18 -43.78 74.00 24.71
CA GLY A 18 -44.65 74.65 23.73
C GLY A 18 -45.67 75.65 24.28
N PHE A 19 -45.66 75.97 25.57
CA PHE A 19 -46.62 76.87 26.21
C PHE A 19 -46.26 78.35 26.03
N GLY A 20 -46.26 78.84 24.79
CA GLY A 20 -45.81 80.17 24.36
C GLY A 20 -46.58 81.39 24.90
N GLN A 21 -47.54 81.24 25.81
CA GLN A 21 -48.33 82.36 26.35
C GLN A 21 -47.52 83.20 27.37
N PRO A 22 -47.67 84.54 27.40
CA PRO A 22 -46.93 85.39 28.34
C PRO A 22 -47.32 85.10 29.80
N LEU A 23 -46.31 84.83 30.64
CA LEU A 23 -46.47 84.47 32.04
C LEU A 23 -46.50 85.73 32.95
N PRO A 24 -47.57 86.02 33.70
CA PRO A 24 -47.58 87.11 34.68
C PRO A 24 -46.67 86.81 35.89
N LEU A 25 -46.00 87.83 36.44
CA LEU A 25 -45.15 87.69 37.64
C LEU A 25 -45.91 87.15 38.86
N SER A 26 -47.19 87.47 38.99
CA SER A 26 -48.07 86.97 40.06
C SER A 26 -48.43 85.49 39.94
N ALA A 27 -48.25 84.88 38.76
CA ALA A 27 -48.65 83.50 38.49
C ALA A 27 -47.52 82.47 38.73
N ILE A 28 -46.26 82.92 38.86
CA ILE A 28 -45.05 82.06 38.90
C ILE A 28 -45.19 80.89 39.88
N GLY A 29 -45.61 81.16 41.13
CA GLY A 29 -45.70 80.13 42.17
C GLY A 29 -46.71 79.02 41.86
N ILE A 30 -47.88 79.39 41.31
CA ILE A 30 -48.93 78.44 40.94
C ILE A 30 -48.52 77.65 39.70
N VAL A 31 -47.95 78.32 38.70
CA VAL A 31 -47.56 77.69 37.42
C VAL A 31 -46.34 76.78 37.60
N SER A 32 -45.39 77.09 38.49
CA SER A 32 -44.31 76.16 38.84
C SER A 32 -44.88 74.92 39.52
N ALA A 33 -45.71 75.07 40.55
CA ALA A 33 -46.29 73.92 41.27
C ALA A 33 -47.05 72.98 40.33
N ILE A 34 -47.89 73.52 39.45
CA ILE A 34 -48.62 72.73 38.44
C ILE A 34 -47.66 72.03 37.46
N LEU A 35 -46.59 72.70 37.02
CA LEU A 35 -45.59 72.12 36.13
C LEU A 35 -44.79 70.99 36.80
N ASP A 36 -44.38 71.21 38.05
CA ASP A 36 -43.59 70.25 38.83
C ASP A 36 -44.45 69.02 39.19
N ASP A 37 -45.73 69.20 39.52
CA ASP A 37 -46.72 68.11 39.69
C ASP A 37 -46.99 67.36 38.36
N LEU A 38 -47.09 68.07 37.23
CA LEU A 38 -47.30 67.46 35.90
C LEU A 38 -46.10 66.60 35.49
N ILE A 39 -44.87 67.05 35.78
CA ILE A 39 -43.66 66.27 35.53
C ILE A 39 -43.64 65.03 36.43
N GLN A 40 -43.85 65.19 37.74
CA GLN A 40 -43.84 64.07 38.68
C GLN A 40 -44.93 63.02 38.38
N THR A 41 -46.11 63.46 37.93
CA THR A 41 -47.19 62.54 37.50
C THR A 41 -46.89 61.87 36.16
N SER A 42 -46.25 62.58 35.21
CA SER A 42 -45.75 61.98 33.97
C SER A 42 -44.67 60.92 34.21
N GLU A 43 -43.75 61.16 35.14
CA GLU A 43 -42.70 60.22 35.53
C GLU A 43 -43.29 58.98 36.22
N LYS A 44 -44.20 59.18 37.20
CA LYS A 44 -44.95 58.07 37.83
C LYS A 44 -45.72 57.24 36.81
N LEU A 45 -46.35 57.86 35.80
CA LEU A 45 -47.04 57.16 34.72
C LEU A 45 -46.07 56.38 33.82
N LYS A 46 -44.89 56.93 33.49
CA LYS A 46 -43.84 56.20 32.75
C LYS A 46 -43.36 54.98 33.51
N SER A 47 -43.06 55.11 34.80
CA SER A 47 -42.66 53.98 35.65
C SER A 47 -43.76 52.93 35.80
N ALA A 48 -45.02 53.36 35.95
CA ALA A 48 -46.15 52.43 36.00
C ALA A 48 -46.34 51.67 34.67
N ASN A 49 -46.21 52.35 33.53
CA ASN A 49 -46.28 51.71 32.22
C ASN A 49 -45.13 50.71 32.00
N GLN A 50 -43.90 51.06 32.39
CA GLN A 50 -42.75 50.14 32.37
C GLN A 50 -43.00 48.91 33.25
N GLN A 51 -43.59 49.09 34.44
CA GLN A 51 -43.93 47.99 35.33
C GLN A 51 -45.05 47.09 34.75
N ILE A 52 -46.06 47.67 34.08
CA ILE A 52 -47.09 46.92 33.35
C ILE A 52 -46.48 46.13 32.19
N GLU A 53 -45.53 46.72 31.46
CA GLU A 53 -44.85 46.06 30.34
C GLU A 53 -43.96 44.89 30.81
N LEU A 54 -43.25 45.06 31.93
CA LEU A 54 -42.54 43.96 32.60
C LEU A 54 -43.51 42.85 33.07
N LEU A 55 -44.64 43.20 33.68
CA LEU A 55 -45.66 42.23 34.09
C LEU A 55 -46.32 41.52 32.90
N HIS A 56 -46.43 42.17 31.73
CA HIS A 56 -46.87 41.54 30.50
C HIS A 56 -45.82 40.57 29.93
N GLN A 57 -44.53 40.91 30.00
CA GLN A 57 -43.43 40.00 29.62
C GLN A 57 -43.36 38.79 30.57
N GLU A 58 -43.47 39.03 31.88
CA GLU A 58 -43.51 37.96 32.90
C GLU A 58 -44.73 37.05 32.70
N LYS A 59 -45.93 37.62 32.48
CA LYS A 59 -47.13 36.88 32.13
C LYS A 59 -46.93 36.02 30.88
N ALA A 60 -46.32 36.56 29.83
CA ALA A 60 -46.05 35.79 28.61
C ALA A 60 -45.06 34.64 28.86
N ALA A 61 -44.04 34.84 29.70
CA ALA A 61 -43.12 33.79 30.12
C ALA A 61 -43.82 32.69 30.95
N TRP A 62 -44.72 33.06 31.88
CA TRP A 62 -45.57 32.10 32.59
C TRP A 62 -46.54 31.36 31.66
N GLU A 63 -47.16 32.04 30.70
CA GLU A 63 -48.06 31.42 29.72
C GLU A 63 -47.33 30.41 28.82
N LEU A 64 -46.09 30.70 28.39
CA LEU A 64 -45.20 29.72 27.74
C LEU A 64 -44.79 28.58 28.68
N GLY A 65 -44.41 28.88 29.92
CA GLY A 65 -43.97 27.87 30.90
C GLY A 65 -45.06 26.86 31.27
N VAL A 66 -46.34 27.22 31.13
CA VAL A 66 -47.49 26.33 31.32
C VAL A 66 -47.84 25.54 30.05
N GLU A 67 -47.37 25.95 28.86
CA GLU A 67 -47.71 25.29 27.59
C GLU A 67 -47.30 23.81 27.51
N PRO A 68 -46.09 23.39 27.93
CA PRO A 68 -45.73 21.96 28.00
C PRO A 68 -46.73 21.14 28.82
N PHE A 69 -47.17 21.68 29.98
CA PHE A 69 -48.15 21.02 30.82
C PHE A 69 -49.55 20.98 30.19
N LYS A 70 -49.94 21.96 29.35
CA LYS A 70 -51.18 21.86 28.55
C LYS A 70 -51.08 20.75 27.51
N CYS A 71 -49.93 20.64 26.83
CA CYS A 71 -49.67 19.58 25.85
C CYS A 71 -49.65 18.19 26.49
N ASP A 72 -48.93 18.01 27.61
CA ASP A 72 -48.88 16.74 28.34
C ASP A 72 -50.25 16.37 28.92
N ASN A 73 -51.01 17.31 29.52
CA ASN A 73 -52.37 17.03 29.96
C ASN A 73 -53.29 16.66 28.78
N SER A 74 -53.12 17.27 27.62
CA SER A 74 -53.89 16.92 26.40
C SER A 74 -53.53 15.52 25.89
N ARG A 75 -52.25 15.14 25.94
CA ARG A 75 -51.80 13.78 25.58
C ARG A 75 -52.32 12.74 26.58
N LEU A 76 -52.17 12.99 27.88
CA LEU A 76 -52.67 12.12 28.95
C LEU A 76 -54.20 11.96 28.91
N LEU A 77 -54.96 13.01 28.55
CA LEU A 77 -56.40 12.90 28.31
C LEU A 77 -56.72 12.07 27.06
N ALA A 78 -55.92 12.11 26.01
CA ALA A 78 -56.09 11.23 24.84
C ALA A 78 -55.79 9.76 25.21
N GLU A 79 -54.63 9.49 25.82
CA GLU A 79 -54.21 8.17 26.29
C GLU A 79 -55.23 7.56 27.28
N CYS A 80 -55.71 8.34 28.25
CA CYS A 80 -56.69 7.88 29.23
C CYS A 80 -58.06 7.57 28.60
N ASN A 81 -58.50 8.36 27.62
CA ASN A 81 -59.73 8.06 26.87
C ASN A 81 -59.55 6.84 25.94
N GLU A 82 -58.38 6.62 25.35
CA GLU A 82 -58.10 5.43 24.54
C GLU A 82 -58.08 4.14 25.41
N LEU A 83 -57.41 4.18 26.56
CA LEU A 83 -57.40 3.09 27.54
C LEU A 83 -58.81 2.78 28.06
N HIS A 84 -59.61 3.80 28.35
CA HIS A 84 -61.01 3.63 28.78
C HIS A 84 -61.89 3.05 27.66
N LEU A 85 -61.69 3.48 26.40
CA LEU A 85 -62.36 2.89 25.24
C LEU A 85 -61.95 1.42 25.03
N GLU A 86 -60.68 1.05 25.19
CA GLU A 86 -60.28 -0.36 25.08
C GLU A 86 -60.79 -1.19 26.27
N LEU A 87 -60.83 -0.65 27.50
CA LEU A 87 -61.47 -1.30 28.64
C LEU A 87 -62.95 -1.61 28.34
N ILE A 88 -63.69 -0.67 27.77
CA ILE A 88 -65.06 -0.88 27.29
C ILE A 88 -65.11 -1.95 26.18
N ARG A 89 -64.17 -1.95 25.21
CA ARG A 89 -64.11 -2.99 24.17
C ARG A 89 -63.83 -4.38 24.73
N GLN A 90 -62.98 -4.51 25.74
CA GLN A 90 -62.70 -5.79 26.41
C GLN A 90 -63.90 -6.25 27.25
N GLN A 91 -64.55 -5.34 27.98
CA GLN A 91 -65.79 -5.63 28.71
C GLN A 91 -66.90 -6.10 27.76
N ASP A 92 -67.07 -5.45 26.61
CA ASP A 92 -67.99 -5.88 25.52
C ASP A 92 -67.68 -7.31 25.04
N LYS A 93 -66.40 -7.61 24.75
CA LYS A 93 -65.96 -8.97 24.34
C LYS A 93 -66.29 -10.01 25.41
N HIS A 94 -66.00 -9.72 26.67
CA HIS A 94 -66.29 -10.62 27.80
C HIS A 94 -67.78 -10.83 28.02
N ILE A 95 -68.62 -9.80 27.91
CA ILE A 95 -70.08 -9.92 28.00
C ILE A 95 -70.61 -10.82 26.88
N LEU A 96 -70.20 -10.58 25.63
CA LEU A 96 -70.62 -11.38 24.48
C LEU A 96 -70.23 -12.86 24.67
N ALA A 97 -68.96 -13.15 24.99
CA ALA A 97 -68.49 -14.51 25.25
C ALA A 97 -69.24 -15.18 26.42
N ASN A 98 -69.58 -14.44 27.49
CA ASN A 98 -70.36 -14.98 28.60
C ASN A 98 -71.80 -15.32 28.19
N THR A 99 -72.44 -14.49 27.35
CA THR A 99 -73.78 -14.76 26.81
C THR A 99 -73.80 -15.96 25.85
N GLU A 100 -72.78 -16.10 24.99
CA GLU A 100 -72.62 -17.26 24.10
C GLU A 100 -72.43 -18.55 24.90
N LEU A 101 -71.54 -18.56 25.89
CA LEU A 101 -71.33 -19.70 26.78
C LEU A 101 -72.60 -20.09 27.56
N ARG A 102 -73.36 -19.11 28.09
CA ARG A 102 -74.66 -19.36 28.73
C ARG A 102 -75.68 -19.96 27.76
N SER A 103 -75.72 -19.46 26.53
CA SER A 103 -76.57 -20.00 25.47
C SER A 103 -76.21 -21.45 25.16
N ARG A 104 -74.91 -21.75 24.96
CA ARG A 104 -74.42 -23.09 24.67
C ARG A 104 -74.67 -24.07 25.83
N ILE A 105 -74.50 -23.63 27.08
CA ILE A 105 -74.83 -24.43 28.28
C ILE A 105 -76.32 -24.80 28.28
N ARG A 106 -77.23 -23.86 28.00
CA ARG A 106 -78.68 -24.16 27.94
C ARG A 106 -79.05 -25.07 26.77
N SER A 107 -78.46 -24.87 25.59
CA SER A 107 -78.64 -25.80 24.47
C SER A 107 -78.21 -27.22 24.85
N LEU A 108 -77.00 -27.39 25.41
CA LEU A 108 -76.49 -28.67 25.88
C LEU A 108 -77.35 -29.29 27.00
N GLN A 109 -77.93 -28.49 27.90
CA GLN A 109 -78.89 -28.96 28.91
C GLN A 109 -80.20 -29.44 28.28
N SER A 110 -80.68 -28.79 27.22
CA SER A 110 -81.87 -29.21 26.47
C SER A 110 -81.63 -30.45 25.60
N GLU A 111 -80.44 -30.55 24.98
CA GLU A 111 -79.97 -31.72 24.25
C GLU A 111 -79.85 -32.92 25.21
N LYS A 112 -79.22 -32.71 26.38
CA LYS A 112 -79.13 -33.70 27.45
C LYS A 112 -80.51 -34.21 27.88
N ARG A 113 -81.46 -33.31 28.19
CA ARG A 113 -82.82 -33.71 28.61
C ARG A 113 -83.52 -34.54 27.54
N GLN A 114 -83.45 -34.13 26.26
CA GLN A 114 -84.01 -34.89 25.15
C GLN A 114 -83.32 -36.26 24.95
N LEU A 115 -82.06 -36.43 25.36
CA LEU A 115 -81.37 -37.72 25.36
C LEU A 115 -81.78 -38.59 26.55
N GLU A 116 -81.95 -38.00 27.74
CA GLU A 116 -82.47 -38.68 28.94
C GLU A 116 -83.91 -39.18 28.72
N GLU A 117 -84.78 -38.36 28.12
CA GLU A 117 -86.15 -38.75 27.71
C GLU A 117 -86.14 -39.89 26.68
N LYS A 118 -85.24 -39.85 25.69
CA LYS A 118 -85.07 -40.95 24.72
C LYS A 118 -84.53 -42.23 25.37
N HIS A 119 -83.64 -42.12 26.35
CA HIS A 119 -83.13 -43.25 27.13
C HIS A 119 -84.27 -43.91 27.91
N ILE A 120 -85.08 -43.13 28.64
CA ILE A 120 -86.25 -43.62 29.38
C ILE A 120 -87.26 -44.30 28.45
N GLN A 121 -87.49 -43.76 27.24
CA GLN A 121 -88.33 -44.39 26.21
C GLN A 121 -87.71 -45.64 25.56
N ALA A 122 -86.39 -45.84 25.64
CA ALA A 122 -85.73 -47.07 25.24
C ALA A 122 -85.82 -48.13 26.35
N ASP A 123 -85.59 -47.73 27.61
CA ASP A 123 -85.72 -48.60 28.79
C ASP A 123 -87.15 -49.09 29.01
N SER A 124 -88.17 -48.29 28.65
CA SER A 124 -89.57 -48.72 28.70
C SER A 124 -89.85 -49.79 27.65
N LYS A 125 -89.37 -49.62 26.41
CA LYS A 125 -89.51 -50.62 25.33
C LYS A 125 -88.74 -51.90 25.63
N LEU A 126 -87.54 -51.80 26.22
CA LEU A 126 -86.78 -52.96 26.67
C LEU A 126 -87.55 -53.75 27.74
N ARG A 127 -88.20 -53.06 28.68
CA ARG A 127 -89.08 -53.70 29.67
C ARG A 127 -90.37 -54.29 29.07
N GLU A 128 -91.00 -53.62 28.11
CA GLU A 128 -92.15 -54.19 27.36
C GLU A 128 -91.75 -55.47 26.61
N LEU A 129 -90.58 -55.49 25.95
CA LEU A 129 -90.07 -56.67 25.24
C LEU A 129 -89.66 -57.81 26.20
N GLN A 130 -89.07 -57.49 27.35
CA GLN A 130 -88.79 -58.48 28.40
C GLN A 130 -90.07 -59.06 29.00
N ALA A 131 -91.10 -58.24 29.25
CA ALA A 131 -92.41 -58.71 29.71
C ALA A 131 -93.09 -59.64 28.69
N ALA A 132 -93.01 -59.32 27.39
CA ALA A 132 -93.50 -60.19 26.33
C ALA A 132 -92.79 -61.55 26.32
N GLY A 133 -91.46 -61.57 26.41
CA GLY A 133 -90.66 -62.81 26.45
C GLY A 133 -90.89 -63.69 27.69
N ILE A 134 -91.37 -63.11 28.80
CA ILE A 134 -91.74 -63.85 30.01
C ILE A 134 -93.14 -64.50 29.85
N SER A 135 -94.02 -63.94 29.03
CA SER A 135 -95.40 -64.43 28.87
C SER A 135 -95.54 -65.73 28.06
N GLU A 136 -94.55 -66.14 27.27
CA GLU A 136 -94.65 -67.34 26.41
C GLU A 136 -94.19 -68.65 27.08
N ASN A 137 -93.49 -68.59 28.22
CA ASN A 137 -92.73 -69.75 28.72
C ASN A 137 -93.49 -70.74 29.63
N VAL A 138 -94.75 -70.50 30.00
CA VAL A 138 -95.51 -71.44 30.87
C VAL A 138 -96.97 -71.64 30.44
N LYS A 139 -97.20 -72.48 29.43
CA LYS A 139 -98.30 -73.49 29.46
C LYS A 139 -98.22 -74.57 28.37
N SER A 140 -98.07 -75.81 28.85
CA SER A 140 -98.55 -77.07 28.24
C SER A 140 -98.27 -77.35 26.75
N ARG A 141 -97.13 -78.01 26.49
CA ARG A 141 -97.03 -78.99 25.40
C ARG A 141 -97.97 -80.18 25.69
N LYS A 142 -99.10 -80.31 24.98
CA LYS A 142 -99.79 -81.60 24.84
C LYS A 142 -100.75 -81.69 23.65
N ASP A 143 -100.93 -82.93 23.19
CA ASP A 143 -102.06 -83.47 22.43
C ASP A 143 -102.35 -82.88 21.02
N ILE A 144 -101.39 -83.18 20.15
CA ILE A 144 -101.51 -83.43 18.70
C ILE A 144 -102.85 -84.08 18.30
N MET A 145 -103.55 -83.56 17.27
CA MET A 145 -104.17 -84.32 16.14
C MET A 145 -104.93 -83.43 15.11
N ASN A 146 -104.96 -83.90 13.86
CA ASN A 146 -105.90 -83.61 12.75
C ASN A 146 -106.33 -82.17 12.37
N LYS A 147 -105.59 -81.62 11.39
CA LYS A 147 -106.02 -81.38 9.97
C LYS A 147 -107.49 -80.98 9.63
N GLN A 148 -107.56 -80.02 8.71
CA GLN A 148 -108.61 -79.74 7.70
C GLN A 148 -109.98 -79.18 8.15
N ARG A 149 -110.23 -77.90 7.78
CA ARG A 149 -111.33 -77.50 6.84
C ARG A 149 -111.27 -76.01 6.44
N LYS A 150 -111.38 -75.75 5.13
CA LYS A 150 -112.27 -74.68 4.57
C LYS A 150 -113.70 -75.28 4.53
N PRO A 151 -114.83 -74.54 4.50
CA PRO A 151 -115.07 -73.21 3.92
C PRO A 151 -115.70 -72.25 4.98
N PHE A 152 -116.49 -71.18 4.73
CA PHE A 152 -117.16 -70.65 3.52
C PHE A 152 -117.42 -69.12 3.64
N VAL A 153 -118.33 -68.58 2.82
CA VAL A 153 -118.85 -67.20 2.86
C VAL A 153 -120.34 -67.24 3.24
N SER A 154 -120.85 -66.20 3.91
CA SER A 154 -122.28 -65.87 3.85
C SER A 154 -122.51 -64.35 3.83
N THR A 155 -123.60 -63.95 3.17
CA THR A 155 -124.15 -62.60 3.03
C THR A 155 -124.73 -62.08 4.38
N VAL A 156 -125.01 -60.79 4.60
CA VAL A 156 -125.94 -59.88 3.88
C VAL A 156 -125.53 -58.40 4.02
N ARG A 157 -125.96 -57.53 3.08
CA ARG A 157 -125.80 -56.06 3.11
C ARG A 157 -126.94 -55.33 3.85
N ALA A 158 -126.57 -54.35 4.67
CA ALA A 158 -127.15 -52.99 4.77
C ALA A 158 -125.97 -52.07 5.16
N GLY A 159 -125.83 -50.79 4.77
CA GLY A 159 -126.82 -49.72 4.87
C GLY A 159 -126.78 -49.12 6.29
N ALA A 160 -126.23 -47.93 6.56
CA ALA A 160 -125.66 -46.90 5.68
C ALA A 160 -124.71 -45.94 6.43
N PHE A 161 -124.12 -44.97 5.69
CA PHE A 161 -123.36 -43.79 6.12
C PHE A 161 -122.04 -43.95 6.90
N TYR A 162 -121.06 -43.15 6.47
CA TYR A 162 -119.71 -43.05 7.02
C TYR A 162 -119.63 -41.83 7.96
N GLN A 163 -119.24 -42.02 9.22
CA GLN A 163 -118.72 -40.95 10.09
C GLN A 163 -117.51 -41.48 10.87
N PRO A 164 -116.32 -40.87 10.77
CA PRO A 164 -115.19 -41.22 11.61
C PRO A 164 -115.46 -40.87 13.09
N PRO A 165 -115.15 -41.75 14.06
CA PRO A 165 -115.31 -41.45 15.48
C PRO A 165 -114.43 -40.29 15.94
N LYS A 166 -114.97 -39.44 16.82
CA LYS A 166 -114.18 -38.48 17.61
C LYS A 166 -113.51 -39.21 18.76
N CYS A 167 -112.20 -39.06 18.90
CA CYS A 167 -111.43 -39.69 19.98
C CYS A 167 -111.08 -38.66 21.07
N CYS A 168 -111.47 -38.95 22.32
CA CYS A 168 -111.05 -38.28 23.56
C CYS A 168 -111.47 -36.81 23.72
N ASP A 169 -112.49 -36.58 24.56
CA ASP A 169 -113.02 -35.27 24.93
C ASP A 169 -113.53 -35.32 26.38
N HIS A 170 -113.05 -34.41 27.26
CA HIS A 170 -113.27 -34.40 28.73
C HIS A 170 -112.73 -35.65 29.51
N GLY A 171 -112.45 -35.62 30.82
CA GLY A 171 -112.32 -34.52 31.79
C GLY A 171 -112.31 -35.03 33.25
N MET A 172 -111.32 -34.62 34.07
CA MET A 172 -111.20 -34.70 35.55
C MET A 172 -111.71 -35.96 36.31
N HIS A 173 -110.81 -36.73 36.96
CA HIS A 173 -110.75 -36.93 38.43
C HIS A 173 -109.64 -37.94 38.87
N GLN A 174 -109.38 -38.00 40.18
CA GLN A 174 -108.37 -38.82 40.90
C GLN A 174 -108.98 -40.15 41.43
N PRO A 175 -108.20 -41.05 42.10
CA PRO A 175 -106.88 -41.59 41.76
C PRO A 175 -106.78 -43.14 41.93
N GLY A 176 -105.73 -43.75 41.37
CA GLY A 176 -105.10 -44.95 41.93
C GLY A 176 -105.68 -46.33 41.58
N THR A 177 -105.03 -47.02 40.62
CA THR A 177 -104.75 -48.49 40.64
C THR A 177 -103.82 -48.84 39.49
N ASP A 178 -102.93 -49.82 39.68
CA ASP A 178 -101.99 -50.26 38.63
C ASP A 178 -102.67 -51.05 37.52
N VAL A 179 -102.76 -50.47 36.32
CA VAL A 179 -103.03 -51.21 35.06
C VAL A 179 -102.14 -50.65 33.95
N THR A 180 -101.22 -51.48 33.46
CA THR A 180 -100.44 -51.22 32.24
C THR A 180 -101.29 -51.41 31.00
N GLY A 181 -101.38 -50.40 30.13
CA GLY A 181 -102.31 -50.43 28.99
C GLY A 181 -102.04 -49.37 27.91
N THR A 182 -100.96 -49.54 27.14
CA THR A 182 -100.47 -48.60 26.13
C THR A 182 -101.40 -48.49 24.90
N SER A 183 -102.50 -47.72 25.00
CA SER A 183 -103.45 -47.47 23.90
C SER A 183 -102.95 -46.39 22.92
N ARG A 184 -102.19 -46.82 21.91
CA ARG A 184 -101.41 -45.94 21.03
C ARG A 184 -102.24 -45.19 19.96
N CYS A 185 -102.97 -44.15 20.35
CA CYS A 185 -103.63 -43.25 19.39
C CYS A 185 -102.60 -42.42 18.58
N PRO A 186 -102.70 -42.36 17.24
CA PRO A 186 -101.89 -41.45 16.42
C PRO A 186 -102.08 -39.96 16.76
N CYS A 187 -103.18 -39.61 17.42
CA CYS A 187 -103.47 -38.27 17.92
C CYS A 187 -102.48 -37.82 19.02
N LEU A 188 -102.24 -38.68 20.01
CA LEU A 188 -101.39 -38.38 21.17
C LEU A 188 -99.91 -38.25 20.78
N GLN A 189 -99.45 -39.07 19.83
CA GLN A 189 -98.08 -39.01 19.30
C GLN A 189 -97.79 -37.61 18.70
N LYS A 190 -98.66 -37.12 17.81
CA LYS A 190 -98.54 -35.78 17.21
C LYS A 190 -98.63 -34.66 18.24
N GLN A 191 -99.46 -34.81 19.27
CA GLN A 191 -99.58 -33.82 20.34
C GLN A 191 -98.30 -33.70 21.17
N ALA A 192 -97.62 -34.82 21.44
CA ALA A 192 -96.30 -34.81 22.08
C ALA A 192 -95.21 -34.20 21.16
N ASP A 193 -95.23 -34.53 19.86
CA ASP A 193 -94.27 -33.97 18.90
C ASP A 193 -94.40 -32.43 18.79
N VAL A 194 -95.63 -31.91 18.75
CA VAL A 194 -95.90 -30.45 18.76
C VAL A 194 -95.49 -29.78 20.08
N LEU A 195 -95.68 -30.44 21.23
CA LEU A 195 -95.22 -29.91 22.53
C LEU A 195 -93.68 -29.79 22.56
N ASN A 196 -92.96 -30.80 22.07
CA ASN A 196 -91.51 -30.78 21.95
C ASN A 196 -91.01 -29.67 21.01
N GLU A 197 -91.75 -29.39 19.93
CA GLU A 197 -91.45 -28.29 19.00
C GLU A 197 -91.74 -26.91 19.62
N MET A 198 -92.85 -26.76 20.36
CA MET A 198 -93.14 -25.54 21.12
C MET A 198 -92.08 -25.23 22.18
N ASP A 199 -91.58 -26.23 22.92
CA ASP A 199 -90.55 -26.01 23.94
C ASP A 199 -89.16 -25.73 23.33
N ARG A 200 -88.84 -26.29 22.16
CA ARG A 200 -87.67 -25.85 21.37
C ARG A 200 -87.77 -24.39 20.94
N LEU A 201 -88.91 -23.98 20.38
CA LEU A 201 -89.16 -22.61 19.96
C LEU A 201 -89.13 -21.62 21.15
N ARG A 202 -89.62 -22.02 22.33
CA ARG A 202 -89.48 -21.25 23.58
C ARG A 202 -88.02 -21.06 24.00
N VAL A 203 -87.18 -22.11 23.89
CA VAL A 203 -85.74 -21.99 24.17
C VAL A 203 -85.07 -21.05 23.16
N GLU A 204 -85.39 -21.15 21.87
CA GLU A 204 -84.87 -20.22 20.85
C GLU A 204 -85.30 -18.76 21.07
N ILE A 205 -86.57 -18.53 21.45
CA ILE A 205 -87.08 -17.18 21.74
C ILE A 205 -86.33 -16.59 22.94
N ASN A 206 -86.13 -17.35 24.01
CA ASN A 206 -85.37 -16.90 25.19
C ASN A 206 -83.90 -16.62 24.83
N GLN A 207 -83.26 -17.47 24.00
CA GLN A 207 -81.90 -17.22 23.52
C GLN A 207 -81.80 -15.94 22.67
N LYS A 208 -82.78 -15.68 21.79
CA LYS A 208 -82.83 -14.45 20.98
C LYS A 208 -83.10 -13.22 21.83
N GLN A 209 -83.94 -13.32 22.88
CA GLN A 209 -84.18 -12.23 23.82
C GLN A 209 -82.91 -11.86 24.60
N GLU A 210 -82.17 -12.83 25.14
CA GLU A 210 -80.92 -12.53 25.88
C GLU A 210 -79.85 -11.85 25.00
N VAL A 211 -79.81 -12.14 23.70
CA VAL A 211 -78.94 -11.43 22.75
C VAL A 211 -79.41 -10.00 22.52
N ILE A 212 -80.73 -9.75 22.45
CA ILE A 212 -81.30 -8.40 22.38
C ILE A 212 -80.97 -7.62 23.65
N ASP A 213 -81.18 -8.21 24.83
CA ASP A 213 -80.89 -7.59 26.13
C ASP A 213 -79.38 -7.27 26.27
N ALA A 214 -78.51 -8.16 25.80
CA ALA A 214 -77.07 -7.91 25.76
C ALA A 214 -76.73 -6.72 24.84
N MET A 215 -77.30 -6.64 23.64
CA MET A 215 -77.06 -5.52 22.72
C MET A 215 -77.65 -4.20 23.25
N GLN A 216 -78.81 -4.22 23.90
CA GLN A 216 -79.37 -3.04 24.57
C GLN A 216 -78.45 -2.54 25.70
N ASN A 217 -77.89 -3.44 26.51
CA ASN A 217 -76.92 -3.06 27.54
C ASN A 217 -75.63 -2.45 26.96
N ARG A 218 -75.19 -2.88 25.77
CA ARG A 218 -74.07 -2.28 25.03
C ARG A 218 -74.39 -0.92 24.40
N VAL A 219 -75.66 -0.63 24.09
CA VAL A 219 -76.09 0.73 23.72
C VAL A 219 -76.12 1.61 24.96
N ASN A 220 -76.77 1.14 26.04
CA ASN A 220 -76.86 1.87 27.32
C ASN A 220 -75.50 2.20 27.94
N SER A 221 -74.47 1.37 27.78
CA SER A 221 -73.10 1.70 28.25
C SER A 221 -72.46 2.80 27.42
N ARG A 222 -72.66 2.78 26.09
CA ARG A 222 -72.14 3.79 25.16
C ARG A 222 -72.85 5.13 25.33
N ASP A 223 -74.16 5.14 25.59
CA ASP A 223 -74.91 6.37 25.84
C ASP A 223 -74.49 7.04 27.15
N ARG A 224 -74.20 6.26 28.20
CA ARG A 224 -73.60 6.76 29.45
C ARG A 224 -72.20 7.32 29.22
N GLU A 225 -71.41 6.70 28.35
CA GLU A 225 -70.07 7.20 28.00
C GLU A 225 -70.14 8.49 27.15
N ILE A 226 -71.08 8.58 26.22
CA ILE A 226 -71.38 9.82 25.48
C ILE A 226 -71.79 10.92 26.46
N GLN A 227 -72.62 10.63 27.47
CA GLN A 227 -72.98 11.58 28.54
C GLN A 227 -71.76 11.98 29.39
N ARG A 228 -70.87 11.04 29.75
CA ARG A 228 -69.62 11.32 30.49
C ARG A 228 -68.69 12.25 29.70
N LEU A 229 -68.46 11.94 28.42
CA LEU A 229 -67.64 12.77 27.54
C LEU A 229 -68.28 14.15 27.35
N THR A 230 -69.59 14.22 27.12
CA THR A 230 -70.32 15.49 26.99
C THR A 230 -70.22 16.34 28.26
N SER A 231 -70.28 15.74 29.46
CA SER A 231 -70.15 16.49 30.72
C SER A 231 -68.72 17.00 30.96
N LEU A 232 -67.70 16.27 30.51
CA LEU A 232 -66.30 16.75 30.52
C LEU A 232 -66.08 17.93 29.57
N PHE A 233 -66.72 17.93 28.39
CA PHE A 233 -66.64 19.07 27.46
C PHE A 233 -67.50 20.27 27.87
N ALA A 234 -68.53 20.09 28.70
CA ALA A 234 -69.47 21.16 29.08
C ALA A 234 -68.83 22.32 29.88
N GLY A 235 -67.63 22.15 30.44
CA GLY A 235 -66.85 23.21 31.10
C GLY A 235 -65.64 23.73 30.30
N GLY A 236 -65.37 23.18 29.10
CA GLY A 236 -64.17 23.50 28.31
C GLY A 236 -64.32 24.74 27.42
N ARG A 237 -63.19 25.40 27.11
CA ARG A 237 -63.17 26.35 25.97
C ARG A 237 -63.50 25.59 24.68
N PRO A 238 -64.35 26.12 23.77
CA PRO A 238 -64.60 25.49 22.48
C PRO A 238 -63.30 25.25 21.69
N ALA A 239 -63.23 24.18 20.89
CA ALA A 239 -62.07 23.89 20.05
C ALA A 239 -61.71 25.06 19.11
N ALA A 240 -62.71 25.81 18.64
CA ALA A 240 -62.53 27.03 17.83
C ALA A 240 -61.91 28.22 18.58
N ALA A 241 -61.92 28.21 19.93
CA ALA A 241 -61.19 29.18 20.75
C ALA A 241 -59.75 28.72 20.99
N LEU A 242 -59.52 27.43 21.27
CA LEU A 242 -58.17 26.85 21.40
C LEU A 242 -57.35 27.02 20.11
N ALA A 243 -57.97 26.83 18.94
CA ALA A 243 -57.36 27.09 17.64
C ALA A 243 -57.00 28.58 17.39
N LYS A 244 -57.56 29.51 18.19
CA LYS A 244 -57.38 30.97 18.06
C LYS A 244 -56.36 31.54 19.05
N ASP A 245 -56.10 30.83 20.15
CA ASP A 245 -55.03 31.11 21.10
C ASP A 245 -53.71 30.41 20.73
N CYS A 246 -53.70 29.59 19.66
CA CYS A 246 -52.49 28.91 19.15
C CYS A 246 -51.43 29.92 18.66
N CYS A 247 -50.15 29.59 18.84
CA CYS A 247 -49.02 30.52 18.93
C CYS A 247 -48.63 31.32 17.64
N TYR A 248 -49.41 31.23 16.56
CA TYR A 248 -49.04 31.75 15.25
C TYR A 248 -49.84 33.01 14.86
N ARG A 249 -49.36 34.19 15.28
CA ARG A 249 -50.04 35.48 15.01
C ARG A 249 -49.82 36.07 13.62
N ASP A 250 -48.81 35.63 12.87
CA ASP A 250 -48.51 36.13 11.52
C ASP A 250 -49.03 35.17 10.42
N ILE A 251 -50.24 35.40 9.92
CA ILE A 251 -50.85 34.59 8.85
C ILE A 251 -49.96 34.56 7.58
N ASN A 252 -49.25 35.66 7.29
CA ASN A 252 -48.35 35.74 6.14
C ASN A 252 -47.03 34.97 6.33
N ARG A 253 -46.53 34.85 7.58
CA ARG A 253 -45.41 33.94 7.87
C ARG A 253 -45.91 32.50 7.80
N LEU A 254 -47.08 32.22 8.39
CA LEU A 254 -47.70 30.91 8.32
C LEU A 254 -47.95 30.43 6.88
N GLY A 255 -48.23 31.34 5.93
CA GLY A 255 -48.28 31.02 4.51
C GLY A 255 -46.95 30.52 3.93
N ASN A 256 -45.84 31.18 4.28
CA ASN A 256 -44.49 30.77 3.88
C ASN A 256 -44.03 29.51 4.62
N ASP A 257 -44.31 29.41 5.92
CA ASP A 257 -43.96 28.25 6.75
C ASP A 257 -44.76 27.02 6.32
N VAL A 258 -46.04 27.17 5.96
CA VAL A 258 -46.85 26.09 5.36
C VAL A 258 -46.37 25.73 3.96
N ALA A 259 -45.91 26.68 3.14
CA ALA A 259 -45.30 26.37 1.84
C ALA A 259 -43.97 25.61 1.99
N ALA A 260 -43.12 26.02 2.94
CA ALA A 260 -41.89 25.32 3.29
C ALA A 260 -42.18 23.92 3.83
N LEU A 261 -43.08 23.78 4.81
CA LEU A 261 -43.51 22.49 5.36
C LEU A 261 -44.23 21.60 4.32
N GLN A 262 -44.86 22.16 3.29
CA GLN A 262 -45.38 21.39 2.15
C GLN A 262 -44.26 20.90 1.24
N LEU A 263 -43.23 21.72 0.99
CA LEU A 263 -42.04 21.33 0.23
C LEU A 263 -41.24 20.24 0.96
N ASP A 264 -41.02 20.43 2.27
CA ASP A 264 -40.36 19.47 3.15
C ASP A 264 -41.19 18.20 3.30
N LYS A 265 -42.53 18.30 3.42
CA LYS A 265 -43.41 17.13 3.38
C LYS A 265 -43.25 16.36 2.07
N LEU A 266 -43.19 17.04 0.92
CA LEU A 266 -42.96 16.37 -0.37
C LEU A 266 -41.57 15.72 -0.44
N SER A 267 -40.52 16.40 0.04
CA SER A 267 -39.16 15.84 0.10
C SER A 267 -39.07 14.63 1.05
N LEU A 268 -39.70 14.71 2.22
CA LEU A 268 -39.77 13.62 3.20
C LEU A 268 -40.65 12.47 2.70
N GLN A 269 -41.71 12.76 1.94
CA GLN A 269 -42.56 11.73 1.32
C GLN A 269 -41.85 11.05 0.15
N GLN A 270 -41.02 11.76 -0.62
CA GLN A 270 -40.11 11.14 -1.60
C GLN A 270 -39.07 10.25 -0.90
N LYS A 271 -38.36 10.78 0.11
CA LYS A 271 -37.38 10.01 0.91
C LYS A 271 -38.01 8.79 1.61
N LEU A 272 -39.26 8.91 2.06
CA LEU A 272 -40.03 7.80 2.64
C LEU A 272 -40.34 6.73 1.58
N ASN A 273 -40.79 7.13 0.39
CA ASN A 273 -41.03 6.20 -0.71
C ASN A 273 -39.73 5.51 -1.16
N GLU A 274 -38.62 6.25 -1.29
CA GLU A 274 -37.29 5.71 -1.60
C GLU A 274 -36.81 4.73 -0.52
N ALA A 275 -36.99 5.07 0.76
CA ALA A 275 -36.69 4.19 1.88
C ALA A 275 -37.58 2.94 1.91
N GLN A 276 -38.87 3.06 1.53
CA GLN A 276 -39.80 1.94 1.40
C GLN A 276 -39.42 1.02 0.23
N GLU A 277 -39.10 1.56 -0.95
CA GLU A 277 -38.59 0.77 -2.08
C GLU A 277 -37.27 0.06 -1.72
N MET A 278 -36.37 0.74 -1.03
CA MET A 278 -35.11 0.15 -0.55
C MET A 278 -35.36 -0.91 0.53
N HIS A 279 -36.34 -0.72 1.41
CA HIS A 279 -36.76 -1.74 2.38
C HIS A 279 -37.42 -2.94 1.69
N GLU A 280 -38.23 -2.75 0.65
CA GLU A 280 -38.76 -3.85 -0.16
C GLU A 280 -37.65 -4.60 -0.88
N ARG A 281 -36.65 -3.91 -1.44
CA ARG A 281 -35.48 -4.51 -2.10
C ARG A 281 -34.65 -5.33 -1.10
N THR A 282 -34.36 -4.79 0.09
CA THR A 282 -33.62 -5.53 1.13
C THR A 282 -34.43 -6.68 1.71
N SER A 283 -35.75 -6.52 1.88
CA SER A 283 -36.66 -7.59 2.32
C SER A 283 -36.72 -8.75 1.32
N LYS A 284 -36.89 -8.47 0.02
CA LYS A 284 -36.87 -9.48 -1.06
C LYS A 284 -35.51 -10.17 -1.18
N ASN A 285 -34.41 -9.49 -0.85
CA ASN A 285 -33.09 -10.11 -0.74
C ASN A 285 -32.95 -10.96 0.55
N LEU A 286 -33.51 -10.52 1.68
CA LEU A 286 -33.49 -11.23 2.95
C LEU A 286 -34.31 -12.54 2.87
N THR A 287 -35.49 -12.53 2.26
CA THR A 287 -36.29 -13.75 2.04
C THR A 287 -35.53 -14.74 1.16
N ARG A 288 -34.95 -14.27 0.04
CA ARG A 288 -34.13 -15.10 -0.87
C ARG A 288 -32.87 -15.66 -0.20
N LEU A 289 -32.27 -14.94 0.75
CA LEU A 289 -31.16 -15.46 1.57
C LEU A 289 -31.64 -16.44 2.63
N SER A 290 -32.81 -16.21 3.26
CA SER A 290 -33.42 -17.18 4.19
C SER A 290 -33.83 -18.48 3.50
N GLU A 291 -34.37 -18.41 2.28
CA GLU A 291 -34.66 -19.57 1.43
C GLU A 291 -33.39 -20.36 1.11
N LYS A 292 -32.30 -19.68 0.73
CA LYS A 292 -31.00 -20.32 0.51
C LYS A 292 -30.42 -20.94 1.77
N ASN A 293 -30.50 -20.27 2.92
CA ASN A 293 -30.02 -20.82 4.18
C ASN A 293 -30.80 -22.09 4.56
N LYS A 294 -32.13 -22.10 4.39
CA LYS A 294 -32.96 -23.30 4.62
C LYS A 294 -32.60 -24.47 3.68
N LEU A 295 -32.22 -24.20 2.43
CA LEU A 295 -31.73 -25.23 1.52
C LEU A 295 -30.36 -25.76 1.97
N LEU A 296 -29.44 -24.89 2.40
CA LEU A 296 -28.14 -25.30 2.94
C LEU A 296 -28.27 -26.06 4.27
N GLU A 297 -29.22 -25.69 5.14
CA GLU A 297 -29.59 -26.41 6.36
C GLU A 297 -30.13 -27.82 6.03
N GLN A 298 -30.91 -27.95 4.96
CA GLN A 298 -31.40 -29.26 4.46
C GLN A 298 -30.25 -30.10 3.88
N GLU A 299 -29.40 -29.53 3.02
CA GLU A 299 -28.23 -30.20 2.44
C GLU A 299 -27.25 -30.68 3.52
N LEU A 300 -26.98 -29.85 4.54
CA LEU A 300 -26.16 -30.23 5.70
C LEU A 300 -26.80 -31.39 6.48
N HIS A 301 -28.11 -31.32 6.74
CA HIS A 301 -28.79 -32.39 7.48
C HIS A 301 -28.89 -33.71 6.69
N GLU A 302 -28.99 -33.65 5.35
CA GLU A 302 -28.86 -34.84 4.50
C GLU A 302 -27.46 -35.45 4.58
N ILE A 303 -26.40 -34.62 4.59
CA ILE A 303 -25.01 -35.06 4.78
C ILE A 303 -24.81 -35.69 6.18
N GLU A 304 -25.34 -35.09 7.24
CA GLU A 304 -25.34 -35.65 8.60
C GLU A 304 -26.02 -37.03 8.64
N GLN A 305 -27.21 -37.15 8.04
CA GLN A 305 -27.92 -38.42 7.97
C GLN A 305 -27.15 -39.48 7.17
N VAL A 306 -26.45 -39.11 6.10
CA VAL A 306 -25.60 -40.04 5.33
C VAL A 306 -24.40 -40.47 6.16
N ALA A 307 -23.73 -39.54 6.85
CA ALA A 307 -22.60 -39.85 7.74
C ALA A 307 -23.02 -40.83 8.86
N LEU A 308 -24.11 -40.54 9.56
CA LEU A 308 -24.65 -41.41 10.61
C LEU A 308 -25.06 -42.80 10.08
N LYS A 309 -25.62 -42.89 8.87
CA LYS A 309 -25.92 -44.18 8.22
C LYS A 309 -24.63 -44.97 7.94
N VAL A 310 -23.60 -44.34 7.38
CA VAL A 310 -22.29 -44.97 7.10
C VAL A 310 -21.60 -45.43 8.39
N GLU A 311 -21.59 -44.59 9.44
CA GLU A 311 -21.02 -44.93 10.74
C GLU A 311 -21.78 -46.10 11.40
N SER A 312 -23.11 -46.07 11.40
CA SER A 312 -23.92 -47.16 11.96
C SER A 312 -23.71 -48.50 11.22
N ALA A 313 -23.50 -48.47 9.90
CA ALA A 313 -23.18 -49.65 9.10
C ALA A 313 -21.78 -50.18 9.41
N ALA A 314 -20.76 -49.31 9.50
CA ALA A 314 -19.41 -49.71 9.89
C ALA A 314 -19.35 -50.32 11.29
N ASN A 315 -20.06 -49.72 12.26
CA ASN A 315 -20.18 -50.25 13.62
C ASN A 315 -20.91 -51.60 13.66
N ALA A 316 -21.92 -51.82 12.81
CA ALA A 316 -22.58 -53.12 12.67
C ALA A 316 -21.65 -54.20 12.08
N ASP A 317 -20.88 -53.86 11.04
CA ASP A 317 -19.90 -54.75 10.40
C ASP A 317 -18.76 -55.16 11.35
N ILE A 318 -18.32 -54.24 12.23
CA ILE A 318 -17.36 -54.52 13.31
C ILE A 318 -17.97 -55.48 14.33
N LEU A 319 -19.17 -55.18 14.85
CA LEU A 319 -19.85 -56.03 15.82
C LEU A 319 -20.17 -57.43 15.28
N GLU A 320 -20.43 -57.59 13.98
CA GLU A 320 -20.59 -58.91 13.36
C GLU A 320 -19.26 -59.66 13.25
N ARG A 321 -18.14 -58.97 12.98
CA ARG A 321 -16.80 -59.56 12.98
C ARG A 321 -16.35 -59.99 14.37
N ASP A 322 -16.54 -59.17 15.39
CA ASP A 322 -16.20 -59.51 16.78
C ASP A 322 -16.94 -60.77 17.23
N ARG A 323 -18.26 -60.85 16.96
CA ARG A 323 -19.07 -62.06 17.21
C ARG A 323 -18.54 -63.30 16.51
N LYS A 324 -18.08 -63.18 15.26
CA LYS A 324 -17.47 -64.28 14.49
C LYS A 324 -16.13 -64.71 15.08
N CYS A 325 -15.31 -63.77 15.53
CA CYS A 325 -14.06 -64.07 16.25
C CYS A 325 -14.35 -64.81 17.56
N SER A 326 -15.28 -64.32 18.39
CA SER A 326 -15.65 -64.99 19.65
C SER A 326 -16.26 -66.38 19.46
N ASP A 327 -17.09 -66.63 18.43
CA ASP A 327 -17.58 -67.99 18.14
C ASP A 327 -16.45 -68.93 17.72
N LEU A 328 -15.50 -68.46 16.90
CA LEU A 328 -14.32 -69.25 16.54
C LEU A 328 -13.44 -69.57 17.76
N GLU A 329 -13.26 -68.62 18.69
CA GLU A 329 -12.53 -68.86 19.93
C GLU A 329 -13.25 -69.86 20.85
N VAL A 330 -14.57 -69.73 21.03
CA VAL A 330 -15.37 -70.69 21.82
C VAL A 330 -15.37 -72.08 21.18
N ARG A 331 -15.42 -72.18 19.85
CA ARG A 331 -15.31 -73.46 19.13
C ARG A 331 -13.91 -74.06 19.26
N LEU A 332 -12.86 -73.24 19.25
CA LEU A 332 -11.48 -73.68 19.49
C LEU A 332 -11.30 -74.20 20.91
N GLN A 333 -11.83 -73.51 21.93
CA GLN A 333 -11.81 -73.95 23.33
C GLN A 333 -12.56 -75.28 23.51
N ARG A 334 -13.75 -75.43 22.91
CA ARG A 334 -14.51 -76.70 22.92
C ARG A 334 -13.74 -77.84 22.23
N SER A 335 -13.04 -77.55 21.12
CA SER A 335 -12.17 -78.52 20.44
C SER A 335 -10.96 -78.92 21.30
N GLN A 336 -10.34 -77.97 22.02
CA GLN A 336 -9.25 -78.23 22.96
C GLN A 336 -9.69 -79.12 24.13
N LEU A 337 -10.84 -78.82 24.76
CA LEU A 337 -11.41 -79.65 25.82
C LEU A 337 -11.72 -81.07 25.31
N ARG A 338 -12.32 -81.19 24.12
CA ARG A 338 -12.63 -82.50 23.52
C ARG A 338 -11.37 -83.32 23.20
N ILE A 339 -10.26 -82.67 22.90
CA ILE A 339 -8.97 -83.33 22.74
C ILE A 339 -8.43 -83.80 24.09
N GLN A 340 -8.47 -83.00 25.14
CA GLN A 340 -8.07 -83.40 26.50
C GLN A 340 -8.88 -84.60 27.03
N GLU A 341 -10.20 -84.63 26.77
CA GLU A 341 -11.05 -85.79 27.05
C GLU A 341 -10.55 -87.05 26.34
N LEU A 342 -10.28 -86.95 25.03
CA LEU A 342 -9.85 -88.09 24.20
C LEU A 342 -8.41 -88.54 24.50
N GLU A 343 -7.50 -87.61 24.82
CA GLU A 343 -6.15 -87.88 25.32
C GLU A 343 -6.23 -88.67 26.64
N SER A 344 -7.04 -88.20 27.59
CA SER A 344 -7.28 -88.89 28.87
C SER A 344 -7.84 -90.31 28.66
N MET A 345 -8.82 -90.46 27.75
CA MET A 345 -9.40 -91.78 27.43
C MET A 345 -8.40 -92.75 26.77
N VAL A 346 -7.40 -92.23 26.05
CA VAL A 346 -6.34 -93.05 25.44
C VAL A 346 -5.27 -93.44 26.47
N GLU A 347 -4.83 -92.52 27.35
CA GLU A 347 -3.88 -92.83 28.43
C GLU A 347 -4.40 -93.95 29.34
N PHE A 348 -5.65 -93.83 29.83
CA PHE A 348 -6.32 -94.86 30.64
C PHE A 348 -6.46 -96.23 29.93
N GLY A 349 -6.41 -96.27 28.60
CA GLY A 349 -6.42 -97.51 27.81
C GLY A 349 -5.05 -98.19 27.69
N SER A 350 -3.96 -97.44 27.88
CA SER A 350 -2.59 -97.91 27.61
C SER A 350 -1.89 -98.57 28.81
N ASP A 351 -2.20 -98.16 30.05
CA ASP A 351 -1.33 -98.44 31.20
C ASP A 351 -1.79 -99.62 32.09
N LYS A 352 -1.83 -100.83 31.51
CA LYS A 352 -1.97 -102.10 32.26
C LYS A 352 -1.05 -103.20 31.72
N LYS A 353 0.18 -103.26 32.23
CA LYS A 353 1.08 -104.41 32.01
C LYS A 353 0.54 -105.70 32.64
N PRO A 354 0.56 -106.84 31.94
CA PRO A 354 0.01 -108.09 32.44
C PRO A 354 0.93 -108.79 33.45
N ARG A 355 0.33 -109.48 34.41
CA ARG A 355 0.90 -110.68 35.06
C ARG A 355 -0.04 -111.84 34.82
N HIS A 356 0.52 -113.03 34.66
CA HIS A 356 -0.21 -114.26 34.32
C HIS A 356 -1.28 -114.59 35.37
N HIS A 357 -2.45 -115.02 34.90
CA HIS A 357 -2.86 -116.43 34.98
C HIS A 357 -3.81 -116.75 33.80
N SER A 358 -4.05 -118.03 33.55
CA SER A 358 -5.05 -118.50 32.58
C SER A 358 -6.47 -118.07 33.02
N ASP A 359 -7.42 -117.79 32.13
CA ASP A 359 -7.81 -118.63 31.00
C ASP A 359 -8.38 -117.89 29.76
N SER A 360 -8.76 -118.71 28.77
CA SER A 360 -9.22 -118.40 27.41
C SER A 360 -10.28 -117.30 27.20
N SER A 361 -10.26 -116.72 25.98
CA SER A 361 -11.41 -116.09 25.28
C SER A 361 -11.94 -114.71 25.72
N THR A 362 -11.14 -113.63 25.67
CA THR A 362 -11.68 -112.25 25.44
C THR A 362 -10.65 -111.24 24.88
N SER A 363 -10.01 -111.54 23.75
CA SER A 363 -8.83 -110.79 23.25
C SER A 363 -9.01 -110.01 21.93
N SER A 364 -10.17 -109.38 21.69
CA SER A 364 -10.43 -108.65 20.42
C SER A 364 -11.18 -107.31 20.56
N CYS A 365 -12.09 -107.17 21.53
CA CYS A 365 -12.96 -105.97 21.63
C CYS A 365 -12.23 -104.67 22.03
N TYR A 366 -11.19 -104.75 22.88
CA TYR A 366 -10.50 -103.56 23.37
C TYR A 366 -9.67 -102.83 22.29
N GLY A 367 -9.07 -103.56 21.35
CA GLY A 367 -8.20 -102.98 20.30
C GLY A 367 -8.96 -102.00 19.40
N GLN A 368 -10.11 -102.44 18.86
CA GLN A 368 -10.94 -101.60 17.97
C GLN A 368 -11.49 -100.36 18.68
N SER A 369 -11.81 -100.44 19.98
CA SER A 369 -12.24 -99.28 20.75
C SER A 369 -11.12 -98.23 20.87
N VAL A 370 -9.89 -98.67 21.15
CA VAL A 370 -8.72 -97.77 21.20
C VAL A 370 -8.38 -97.20 19.82
N GLU A 371 -8.44 -98.00 18.75
CA GLU A 371 -8.21 -97.50 17.38
C GLU A 371 -9.24 -96.45 16.95
N VAL A 372 -10.53 -96.65 17.26
CA VAL A 372 -11.60 -95.69 16.97
C VAL A 372 -11.44 -94.41 17.80
N LEU A 373 -11.10 -94.51 19.09
CA LEU A 373 -10.79 -93.35 19.93
C LEU A 373 -9.56 -92.60 19.43
N GLN A 374 -8.52 -93.31 18.99
CA GLN A 374 -7.29 -92.71 18.47
C GLN A 374 -7.49 -92.10 17.07
N ALA A 375 -8.40 -92.63 16.26
CA ALA A 375 -8.85 -92.01 15.00
C ALA A 375 -9.68 -90.75 15.26
N ALA A 376 -10.62 -90.79 16.20
CA ALA A 376 -11.40 -89.63 16.62
C ALA A 376 -10.52 -88.52 17.23
N LEU A 377 -9.50 -88.88 18.02
CA LEU A 377 -8.49 -87.97 18.53
C LEU A 377 -7.69 -87.32 17.38
N LYS A 378 -7.20 -88.12 16.41
CA LYS A 378 -6.52 -87.58 15.21
C LYS A 378 -7.40 -86.63 14.42
N GLN A 379 -8.69 -86.94 14.24
CA GLN A 379 -9.65 -86.04 13.59
C GLN A 379 -9.83 -84.74 14.39
N ALA A 380 -10.08 -84.83 15.70
CA ALA A 380 -10.24 -83.65 16.55
C ALA A 380 -8.98 -82.77 16.55
N MET A 381 -7.78 -83.37 16.59
CA MET A 381 -6.50 -82.65 16.45
C MET A 381 -6.36 -81.97 15.08
N GLN A 382 -6.83 -82.60 14.00
CA GLN A 382 -6.85 -82.00 12.66
C GLN A 382 -7.86 -80.85 12.55
N GLU A 383 -9.02 -80.96 13.19
CA GLU A 383 -10.02 -79.88 13.28
C GLU A 383 -9.49 -78.70 14.12
N LYS A 384 -8.85 -78.96 15.26
CA LYS A 384 -8.09 -77.95 16.04
C LYS A 384 -7.03 -77.27 15.17
N LEU A 385 -6.25 -78.04 14.41
CA LEU A 385 -5.23 -77.49 13.52
C LEU A 385 -5.83 -76.60 12.42
N ASN A 386 -6.97 -76.98 11.84
CA ASN A 386 -7.66 -76.19 10.84
C ASN A 386 -8.28 -74.90 11.44
N LEU A 387 -8.86 -74.96 12.65
CA LEU A 387 -9.33 -73.78 13.38
C LEU A 387 -8.17 -72.84 13.76
N TYR A 388 -7.02 -73.38 14.19
CA TYR A 388 -5.81 -72.58 14.41
C TYR A 388 -5.31 -71.91 13.13
N LYS A 389 -5.34 -72.60 11.98
CA LYS A 389 -5.01 -71.97 10.70
C LYS A 389 -5.96 -70.82 10.37
N GLN A 390 -7.27 -71.01 10.50
CA GLN A 390 -8.26 -69.96 10.24
C GLN A 390 -8.13 -68.77 11.21
N LEU A 391 -7.86 -69.02 12.50
CA LEU A 391 -7.63 -67.98 13.48
C LEU A 391 -6.32 -67.21 13.21
N ASN A 392 -5.24 -67.91 12.88
CA ASN A 392 -3.98 -67.28 12.49
C ASN A 392 -4.15 -66.47 11.21
N GLU A 393 -4.81 -67.02 10.18
CA GLU A 393 -5.14 -66.32 8.95
C GLU A 393 -5.98 -65.05 9.15
N LEU A 394 -6.82 -64.98 10.19
CA LEU A 394 -7.53 -63.76 10.58
C LEU A 394 -6.59 -62.78 11.29
N LYS A 395 -5.75 -63.25 12.22
CA LYS A 395 -4.74 -62.43 12.91
C LYS A 395 -3.66 -61.90 11.97
N ASP A 396 -3.25 -62.65 10.96
CA ASP A 396 -2.30 -62.21 9.93
C ASP A 396 -2.90 -61.08 9.08
N ARG A 397 -4.21 -61.14 8.80
CA ARG A 397 -4.94 -60.04 8.12
C ARG A 397 -5.11 -58.83 9.06
N GLU A 398 -5.43 -59.05 10.33
CA GLU A 398 -5.49 -57.99 11.35
C GLU A 398 -4.13 -57.29 11.50
N HIS A 399 -3.03 -58.04 11.63
CA HIS A 399 -1.67 -57.53 11.65
C HIS A 399 -1.26 -56.85 10.34
N ALA A 400 -1.78 -57.28 9.18
CA ALA A 400 -1.59 -56.55 7.93
C ALA A 400 -2.37 -55.22 7.90
N HIS A 401 -3.59 -55.16 8.45
CA HIS A 401 -4.35 -53.91 8.58
C HIS A 401 -3.73 -52.95 9.60
N LEU A 402 -3.28 -53.46 10.76
CA LEU A 402 -2.50 -52.71 11.74
C LEU A 402 -1.16 -52.25 11.13
N GLY A 403 -0.51 -53.09 10.32
CA GLY A 403 0.68 -52.75 9.55
C GLY A 403 0.43 -51.62 8.54
N ASN A 404 -0.74 -51.59 7.90
CA ASN A 404 -1.15 -50.51 7.00
C ASN A 404 -1.50 -49.21 7.77
N ILE A 405 -2.13 -49.31 8.94
CA ILE A 405 -2.32 -48.17 9.85
C ILE A 405 -0.96 -47.66 10.34
N GLU A 406 -0.01 -48.55 10.61
CA GLU A 406 1.37 -48.18 10.95
C GLU A 406 2.13 -47.56 9.77
N THR A 407 1.97 -48.01 8.51
CA THR A 407 2.62 -47.35 7.37
C THR A 407 2.02 -45.97 7.13
N ILE A 408 0.70 -45.82 7.19
CA ILE A 408 0.01 -44.52 7.14
C ILE A 408 0.50 -43.61 8.28
N ASN A 409 0.56 -44.11 9.53
CA ASN A 409 1.07 -43.34 10.66
C ASN A 409 2.57 -43.02 10.54
N LYS A 410 3.39 -43.91 9.95
CA LYS A 410 4.81 -43.65 9.65
C LYS A 410 4.96 -42.64 8.52
N GLU A 411 4.08 -42.61 7.53
CA GLU A 411 4.08 -41.61 6.46
C GLU A 411 3.57 -40.26 6.93
N TYR A 412 2.50 -40.22 7.72
CA TYR A 412 2.04 -39.03 8.43
C TYR A 412 3.12 -38.50 9.38
N SER A 413 3.83 -39.38 10.11
CA SER A 413 4.96 -39.00 10.96
C SER A 413 6.16 -38.50 10.14
N LYS A 414 6.50 -39.14 9.02
CA LYS A 414 7.53 -38.64 8.09
C LYS A 414 7.13 -37.30 7.48
N LEU A 415 5.85 -37.06 7.20
CA LEU A 415 5.34 -35.81 6.63
C LEU A 415 5.37 -34.69 7.69
N LYS A 416 4.90 -34.97 8.91
CA LYS A 416 5.00 -34.08 10.08
C LYS A 416 6.46 -33.78 10.44
N GLN A 417 7.35 -34.77 10.38
CA GLN A 417 8.78 -34.59 10.59
C GLN A 417 9.44 -33.80 9.45
N LYS A 418 9.06 -34.03 8.17
CA LYS A 418 9.49 -33.18 7.05
C LYS A 418 9.02 -31.74 7.21
N TYR A 419 7.77 -31.53 7.65
CA TYR A 419 7.20 -30.20 7.89
C TYR A 419 7.99 -29.49 9.00
N SER A 420 8.18 -30.14 10.15
CA SER A 420 8.98 -29.60 11.25
C SER A 420 10.47 -29.44 10.90
N GLN A 421 11.03 -30.27 10.01
CA GLN A 421 12.39 -30.08 9.46
C GLN A 421 12.47 -28.94 8.45
N LEU A 422 11.41 -28.64 7.70
CA LEU A 422 11.35 -27.47 6.81
C LEU A 422 11.24 -26.18 7.65
N GLU A 423 10.37 -26.19 8.66
CA GLU A 423 10.21 -25.14 9.66
C GLU A 423 11.52 -24.91 10.44
N GLN A 424 12.17 -25.96 10.95
CA GLN A 424 13.49 -25.88 11.58
C GLN A 424 14.58 -25.43 10.60
N LYS A 425 14.56 -25.84 9.33
CA LYS A 425 15.50 -25.31 8.31
C LYS A 425 15.24 -23.85 7.98
N GLN A 426 13.99 -23.38 8.05
CA GLN A 426 13.64 -21.98 7.88
C GLN A 426 14.07 -21.15 9.09
N GLN A 427 13.94 -21.69 10.30
CA GLN A 427 14.42 -21.08 11.54
C GLN A 427 15.96 -21.08 11.62
N GLN A 428 16.62 -22.19 11.25
CA GLN A 428 18.08 -22.30 11.16
C GLN A 428 18.67 -21.44 10.05
N ARG A 429 17.94 -21.18 8.96
CA ARG A 429 18.35 -20.19 7.95
C ARG A 429 18.28 -18.75 8.48
N LYS A 430 17.34 -18.42 9.37
CA LYS A 430 17.34 -17.14 10.08
C LYS A 430 18.54 -17.05 11.03
N THR A 431 18.71 -18.03 11.94
CA THR A 431 19.79 -17.97 12.93
C THR A 431 21.19 -18.13 12.34
N ALA A 432 21.36 -18.89 11.25
CA ALA A 432 22.62 -18.92 10.51
C ALA A 432 22.89 -17.58 9.81
N SER A 433 21.87 -16.93 9.23
CA SER A 433 22.01 -15.58 8.66
C SER A 433 22.32 -14.53 9.73
N GLU A 434 21.83 -14.69 10.96
CA GLU A 434 22.17 -13.84 12.11
C GLU A 434 23.60 -14.12 12.59
N ILE A 435 24.04 -15.39 12.65
CA ILE A 435 25.41 -15.75 13.04
C ILE A 435 26.41 -15.27 11.99
N ASP A 436 26.20 -15.54 10.70
CA ASP A 436 27.02 -15.01 9.60
C ASP A 436 27.01 -13.48 9.59
N SER A 437 25.87 -12.82 9.90
CA SER A 437 25.83 -11.37 10.10
C SER A 437 26.77 -10.95 11.25
N THR A 438 26.71 -11.58 12.42
CA THR A 438 27.61 -11.20 13.54
C THR A 438 29.08 -11.53 13.26
N GLU A 439 29.39 -12.58 12.50
CA GLU A 439 30.78 -12.89 12.14
C GLU A 439 31.31 -11.95 11.04
N MET A 440 30.46 -11.59 10.07
CA MET A 440 30.79 -10.59 9.06
C MET A 440 30.85 -9.18 9.65
N GLN A 441 30.02 -8.84 10.64
CA GLN A 441 30.10 -7.59 11.41
C GLN A 441 31.39 -7.54 12.23
N ARG A 442 31.80 -8.62 12.91
CA ARG A 442 33.12 -8.68 13.58
C ARG A 442 34.30 -8.57 12.59
N LYS A 443 34.19 -9.16 11.40
CA LYS A 443 35.18 -9.01 10.32
C LYS A 443 35.21 -7.58 9.78
N VAL A 444 34.04 -6.92 9.64
CA VAL A 444 33.92 -5.52 9.23
C VAL A 444 34.47 -4.58 10.32
N GLU A 445 34.20 -4.80 11.61
CA GLU A 445 34.81 -4.03 12.71
C GLU A 445 36.34 -4.20 12.74
N CYS A 446 36.83 -5.42 12.48
CA CYS A 446 38.27 -5.70 12.43
C CYS A 446 38.92 -5.02 11.21
N LEU A 447 38.26 -5.05 10.04
CA LEU A 447 38.69 -4.34 8.84
C LEU A 447 38.56 -2.82 8.98
N GLN A 448 37.55 -2.29 9.67
CA GLN A 448 37.41 -0.87 9.98
C GLN A 448 38.50 -0.40 10.94
N LYS A 449 38.87 -1.21 11.94
CA LYS A 449 40.03 -0.94 12.81
C LYS A 449 41.34 -0.97 12.00
N TYR A 450 41.50 -1.93 11.08
CA TYR A 450 42.67 -2.01 10.20
C TYR A 450 42.72 -0.85 9.18
N CYS A 451 41.59 -0.41 8.64
CA CYS A 451 41.48 0.78 7.80
C CYS A 451 41.76 2.05 8.59
N SER A 452 41.28 2.19 9.83
CA SER A 452 41.60 3.32 10.71
C SER A 452 43.07 3.34 11.13
N ASP A 453 43.68 2.17 11.38
CA ASP A 453 45.14 2.05 11.56
C ASP A 453 45.91 2.42 10.29
N LEU A 454 45.40 2.09 9.09
CA LEU A 454 45.99 2.53 7.82
C LEU A 454 45.77 4.01 7.55
N GLU A 455 44.63 4.59 7.87
CA GLU A 455 44.29 6.01 7.72
C GLU A 455 45.13 6.87 8.66
N THR A 456 45.23 6.51 9.95
CA THR A 456 46.13 7.20 10.89
C THR A 456 47.61 6.99 10.54
N ARG A 457 47.96 5.90 9.85
CA ARG A 457 49.34 5.66 9.36
C ARG A 457 49.62 6.37 8.04
N LEU A 458 48.60 6.64 7.22
CA LEU A 458 48.66 7.52 6.05
C LEU A 458 48.72 8.99 6.47
N GLN A 459 47.95 9.42 7.48
CA GLN A 459 48.05 10.75 8.09
C GLN A 459 49.48 11.01 8.61
N ARG A 460 50.05 10.05 9.35
CA ARG A 460 51.46 10.08 9.78
C ARG A 460 52.49 9.98 8.65
N LEU A 461 52.08 9.66 7.41
CA LEU A 461 52.94 9.68 6.21
C LEU A 461 52.71 10.93 5.35
N THR A 462 51.57 11.61 5.45
CA THR A 462 51.35 12.95 4.88
C THR A 462 51.98 14.04 5.73
N GLU A 463 51.95 13.92 7.06
CA GLU A 463 52.68 14.80 8.00
C GLU A 463 54.21 14.65 7.89
N GLY A 464 54.70 13.61 7.20
CA GLY A 464 56.12 13.29 7.05
C GLY A 464 56.73 13.59 5.68
N ARG A 465 56.09 14.41 4.83
CA ARG A 465 56.50 14.58 3.42
C ARG A 465 57.02 15.95 2.97
N ASP A 466 57.05 16.95 3.84
CA ASP A 466 57.54 18.30 3.50
C ASP A 466 59.03 18.57 3.88
N LEU A 467 59.83 17.52 4.11
CA LEU A 467 61.26 17.63 4.48
C LEU A 467 62.20 16.66 3.76
N HIS A 468 62.15 16.58 2.42
CA HIS A 468 63.35 16.41 1.56
C HIS A 468 63.02 16.41 0.05
N ALA A 469 63.34 17.49 -0.68
CA ALA A 469 63.54 17.48 -2.13
C ALA A 469 64.18 18.79 -2.69
N GLU A 470 65.24 19.33 -2.10
CA GLU A 470 65.96 20.48 -2.71
C GLU A 470 67.46 20.48 -2.39
N CYS A 471 68.25 21.13 -3.27
CA CYS A 471 69.72 21.08 -3.35
C CYS A 471 70.34 19.68 -3.68
N ASN A 472 71.36 19.56 -4.54
CA ASN A 472 71.96 20.57 -5.41
C ASN A 472 72.67 19.93 -6.64
N SER A 473 73.05 20.78 -7.59
CA SER A 473 73.80 20.43 -8.81
C SER A 473 75.33 20.51 -8.65
N GLN A 474 76.04 20.38 -9.79
CA GLN A 474 77.46 20.71 -10.08
C GLN A 474 78.58 19.62 -10.08
N ARG A 475 79.22 19.60 -11.26
CA ARG A 475 80.69 19.61 -11.56
C ARG A 475 81.52 18.32 -11.69
N ARG A 476 82.33 18.35 -12.76
CA ARG A 476 83.45 17.47 -13.16
C ARG A 476 84.70 17.69 -12.28
N THR A 477 85.71 16.82 -12.49
CA THR A 477 87.14 16.91 -12.07
C THR A 477 87.36 16.66 -10.56
N THR A 478 88.44 16.03 -10.06
CA THR A 478 89.86 15.89 -10.52
C THR A 478 90.56 14.60 -10.01
N ALA A 479 91.49 14.01 -10.80
CA ALA A 479 92.72 13.27 -10.40
C ALA A 479 93.36 12.67 -11.67
N SER A 480 94.64 12.83 -12.09
CA SER A 480 95.95 13.18 -11.49
C SER A 480 96.75 12.03 -10.85
N SER A 481 97.68 11.43 -11.60
CA SER A 481 98.73 10.52 -11.08
C SER A 481 99.90 10.25 -12.08
N HIS A 482 101.06 10.89 -11.82
CA HIS A 482 102.45 10.43 -12.05
C HIS A 482 103.10 10.30 -13.46
N SER A 483 104.36 10.75 -13.48
CA SER A 483 105.46 10.75 -14.49
C SER A 483 106.14 9.36 -14.69
N CYS A 484 107.10 9.10 -15.60
CA CYS A 484 107.97 9.85 -16.53
C CYS A 484 108.42 8.90 -17.70
N GLY A 485 109.41 9.11 -18.59
CA GLY A 485 110.42 10.15 -18.87
C GLY A 485 111.54 9.61 -19.80
N ARG A 486 112.38 10.45 -20.47
CA ARG A 486 113.54 9.96 -21.29
C ARG A 486 114.69 10.98 -21.46
N LEU A 487 115.91 10.45 -21.67
CA LEU A 487 117.20 11.16 -21.74
C LEU A 487 117.57 11.72 -23.14
N LYS A 488 118.58 12.61 -23.16
CA LYS A 488 119.26 13.11 -24.37
C LYS A 488 120.80 13.17 -24.19
N THR A 489 121.51 12.53 -25.13
CA THR A 489 122.71 12.99 -25.88
C THR A 489 123.99 13.46 -25.17
N GLY A 490 125.14 13.28 -25.85
CA GLY A 490 126.48 13.71 -25.41
C GLY A 490 127.38 14.14 -26.58
N ASP A 491 128.68 14.29 -26.30
CA ASP A 491 129.73 14.94 -27.12
C ASP A 491 131.12 14.42 -26.65
N SER A 492 132.30 14.61 -27.27
CA SER A 492 132.74 15.33 -28.49
C SER A 492 134.20 14.91 -28.84
N PHE A 493 134.56 14.78 -30.14
CA PHE A 493 135.89 14.98 -30.82
C PHE A 493 137.25 14.47 -30.19
N GLY A 494 138.33 14.24 -30.95
CA GLY A 494 138.54 14.24 -32.41
C GLY A 494 140.02 14.17 -32.86
N SER A 495 140.23 13.94 -34.17
CA SER A 495 141.39 14.22 -35.07
C SER A 495 142.87 14.06 -34.65
N GLY A 496 143.68 13.44 -35.53
CA GLY A 496 145.07 13.87 -35.78
C GLY A 496 146.09 12.81 -36.24
N GLN A 497 146.56 12.87 -37.50
CA GLN A 497 147.90 12.38 -37.94
C GLN A 497 148.24 12.82 -39.38
N SER A 498 149.51 12.67 -39.81
CA SER A 498 150.08 13.43 -40.94
C SER A 498 150.84 12.62 -42.01
N SER A 499 150.91 13.23 -43.20
CA SER A 499 151.98 13.14 -44.21
C SER A 499 152.03 12.00 -45.27
N LEU A 500 152.52 12.38 -46.45
CA LEU A 500 153.23 11.58 -47.47
C LEU A 500 152.47 10.51 -48.30
N SER A 501 151.41 11.00 -48.95
CA SER A 501 151.37 11.27 -50.41
C SER A 501 151.42 10.16 -51.48
N VAL A 502 151.84 8.91 -51.22
CA VAL A 502 151.67 7.81 -52.22
C VAL A 502 150.80 6.69 -51.66
N LYS A 503 151.05 6.26 -50.41
CA LYS A 503 150.08 5.44 -49.66
C LYS A 503 148.70 6.13 -49.52
N ALA A 504 148.67 7.46 -49.64
CA ALA A 504 147.47 8.28 -49.55
C ALA A 504 146.40 7.97 -50.63
N ALA A 505 146.77 7.49 -51.81
CA ALA A 505 145.80 7.14 -52.85
C ALA A 505 145.11 5.80 -52.55
N ILE A 506 145.89 4.76 -52.21
CA ILE A 506 145.35 3.46 -51.80
C ILE A 506 144.51 3.62 -50.54
N HIS A 507 145.03 4.29 -49.50
CA HIS A 507 144.27 4.55 -48.28
C HIS A 507 143.06 5.49 -48.47
N ARG A 508 142.94 6.25 -49.57
CA ARG A 508 141.68 6.92 -49.92
C ARG A 508 140.64 5.92 -50.37
N ILE A 509 140.96 5.09 -51.36
CA ILE A 509 140.06 4.03 -51.88
C ILE A 509 139.68 3.04 -50.76
N GLU A 510 140.60 2.70 -49.85
CA GLU A 510 140.31 1.86 -48.69
C GLU A 510 139.38 2.53 -47.67
N ARG A 511 139.57 3.84 -47.41
CA ARG A 511 138.66 4.61 -46.54
C ARG A 511 137.29 4.78 -47.19
N GLU A 512 137.22 5.10 -48.47
CA GLU A 512 135.97 5.23 -49.24
C GLU A 512 135.21 3.89 -49.24
N ARG A 513 135.91 2.78 -49.47
CA ARG A 513 135.39 1.41 -49.32
C ARG A 513 134.87 1.13 -47.91
N ASP A 514 135.61 1.51 -46.86
CA ASP A 514 135.25 1.16 -45.49
C ASP A 514 134.24 2.13 -44.85
N VAL A 515 134.17 3.37 -45.33
CA VAL A 515 133.06 4.32 -45.14
C VAL A 515 131.80 3.78 -45.79
N ALA A 516 131.83 3.39 -47.06
CA ALA A 516 130.68 2.78 -47.73
C ALA A 516 130.21 1.49 -47.04
N LYS A 517 131.12 0.65 -46.52
CA LYS A 517 130.74 -0.48 -45.65
C LYS A 517 130.13 -0.06 -44.32
N SER A 518 130.55 1.06 -43.75
CA SER A 518 129.96 1.60 -42.51
C SER A 518 128.57 2.19 -42.75
N GLU A 519 128.38 2.88 -43.88
CA GLU A 519 127.09 3.40 -44.35
C GLU A 519 126.12 2.26 -44.66
N VAL A 520 126.56 1.20 -45.36
CA VAL A 520 125.74 -0.01 -45.56
C VAL A 520 125.34 -0.61 -44.21
N ARG A 521 126.26 -0.77 -43.25
CA ARG A 521 125.91 -1.27 -41.90
C ARG A 521 124.95 -0.34 -41.15
N GLN A 522 125.07 0.98 -41.31
CA GLN A 522 124.12 1.94 -40.74
C GLN A 522 122.73 1.76 -41.38
N LEU A 523 122.65 1.69 -42.70
CA LEU A 523 121.40 1.42 -43.42
C LEU A 523 120.78 0.05 -43.08
N GLU A 524 121.60 -0.96 -42.80
CA GLU A 524 121.12 -2.25 -42.28
C GLU A 524 120.57 -2.15 -40.84
N GLN A 525 121.27 -1.41 -39.97
CA GLN A 525 120.80 -1.14 -38.61
C GLN A 525 119.53 -0.28 -38.60
N GLU A 526 119.41 0.70 -39.49
CA GLU A 526 118.21 1.52 -39.67
C GLU A 526 117.05 0.70 -40.25
N ARG A 527 117.30 -0.12 -41.29
CA ARG A 527 116.34 -1.08 -41.85
C ARG A 527 115.78 -1.99 -40.76
N ASP A 528 116.64 -2.58 -39.93
CA ASP A 528 116.21 -3.56 -38.94
C ASP A 528 115.61 -2.89 -37.68
N ALA A 529 116.04 -1.68 -37.33
CA ALA A 529 115.36 -0.84 -36.34
C ALA A 529 113.97 -0.38 -36.83
N LEU A 530 113.80 -0.07 -38.12
CA LEU A 530 112.50 0.23 -38.72
C LEU A 530 111.60 -1.01 -38.78
N ARG A 531 112.14 -2.19 -39.08
CA ARG A 531 111.41 -3.47 -39.04
C ARG A 531 110.94 -3.83 -37.63
N GLU A 532 111.80 -3.74 -36.61
CA GLU A 532 111.37 -4.05 -35.24
C GLU A 532 110.46 -2.95 -34.68
N LYS A 533 110.60 -1.66 -35.09
CA LYS A 533 109.58 -0.62 -34.84
C LYS A 533 108.23 -0.99 -35.45
N LEU A 534 108.18 -1.34 -36.74
CA LEU A 534 106.95 -1.71 -37.44
C LEU A 534 106.26 -2.90 -36.76
N LYS A 535 107.05 -3.91 -36.37
CA LYS A 535 106.60 -5.10 -35.64
C LYS A 535 106.16 -4.79 -34.21
N GLN A 536 106.77 -3.82 -33.53
CA GLN A 536 106.29 -3.29 -32.24
C GLN A 536 104.96 -2.56 -32.41
N THR A 537 104.82 -1.67 -33.39
CA THR A 537 103.54 -0.98 -33.66
C THR A 537 102.43 -1.95 -34.07
N GLN A 538 102.76 -3.01 -34.83
CA GLN A 538 101.81 -4.04 -35.22
C GLN A 538 101.36 -4.89 -34.02
N ARG A 539 102.27 -5.25 -33.10
CA ARG A 539 101.92 -5.91 -31.82
C ARG A 539 101.02 -5.02 -30.97
N THR A 540 101.38 -3.75 -30.75
CA THR A 540 100.54 -2.84 -29.95
C THR A 540 99.17 -2.62 -30.58
N GLN A 541 99.08 -2.56 -31.92
CA GLN A 541 97.80 -2.48 -32.61
C GLN A 541 96.96 -3.75 -32.43
N GLN A 542 97.58 -4.94 -32.47
CA GLN A 542 96.91 -6.21 -32.17
C GLN A 542 96.46 -6.30 -30.71
N GLU A 543 97.25 -5.77 -29.77
CA GLU A 543 96.89 -5.70 -28.34
C GLU A 543 95.73 -4.74 -28.07
N GLU A 544 95.67 -3.55 -28.72
CA GLU A 544 94.51 -2.66 -28.61
C GLU A 544 93.27 -3.26 -29.28
N LEU A 545 93.40 -3.89 -30.46
CA LEU A 545 92.27 -4.58 -31.10
C LEU A 545 91.71 -5.70 -30.21
N ALA A 546 92.56 -6.53 -29.60
CA ALA A 546 92.13 -7.57 -28.66
C ALA A 546 91.44 -7.00 -27.40
N LYS A 547 91.87 -5.83 -26.90
CA LYS A 547 91.17 -5.12 -25.81
C LYS A 547 89.79 -4.62 -26.26
N HIS A 548 89.69 -4.05 -27.46
CA HIS A 548 88.42 -3.60 -28.01
C HIS A 548 87.45 -4.77 -28.26
N GLU A 549 87.92 -5.89 -28.82
CA GLU A 549 87.14 -7.12 -28.98
C GLU A 549 86.66 -7.67 -27.62
N SER A 550 87.52 -7.68 -26.61
CA SER A 550 87.17 -8.10 -25.25
C SER A 550 86.11 -7.18 -24.60
N LEU A 551 86.22 -5.87 -24.79
CA LEU A 551 85.22 -4.90 -24.32
C LEU A 551 83.89 -5.05 -25.06
N LEU A 552 83.91 -5.24 -26.38
CA LEU A 552 82.71 -5.48 -27.19
C LEU A 552 82.01 -6.78 -26.80
N ALA A 553 82.76 -7.84 -26.51
CA ALA A 553 82.22 -9.09 -25.96
C ALA A 553 81.56 -8.87 -24.58
N GLY A 554 82.23 -8.12 -23.68
CA GLY A 554 81.68 -7.76 -22.37
C GLY A 554 80.38 -6.95 -22.46
N TYR A 555 80.34 -5.92 -23.30
CA TYR A 555 79.10 -5.15 -23.53
C TYR A 555 78.00 -6.00 -24.18
N SER A 556 78.34 -6.88 -25.13
CA SER A 556 77.37 -7.80 -25.75
C SER A 556 76.76 -8.75 -24.72
N GLN A 557 77.57 -9.28 -23.80
CA GLN A 557 77.09 -10.11 -22.69
C GLN A 557 76.21 -9.33 -21.71
N GLN A 558 76.55 -8.06 -21.43
CA GLN A 558 75.75 -7.19 -20.57
C GLN A 558 74.39 -6.83 -21.21
N ILE A 559 74.36 -6.57 -22.52
CA ILE A 559 73.12 -6.35 -23.29
C ILE A 559 72.25 -7.63 -23.24
N ALA A 560 72.82 -8.80 -23.50
CA ALA A 560 72.09 -10.07 -23.45
C ALA A 560 71.50 -10.37 -22.06
N HIS A 561 72.16 -9.96 -20.97
CA HIS A 561 71.63 -10.05 -19.61
C HIS A 561 70.43 -9.10 -19.42
N LEU A 562 70.57 -7.83 -19.79
CA LEU A 562 69.48 -6.84 -19.68
C LEU A 562 68.27 -7.21 -20.56
N GLU A 563 68.49 -7.83 -21.72
CA GLU A 563 67.43 -8.38 -22.57
C GLU A 563 66.76 -9.62 -21.96
N ALA A 564 67.45 -10.40 -21.12
CA ALA A 564 66.84 -11.48 -20.35
C ALA A 564 66.00 -10.91 -19.19
N ASP A 565 66.58 -10.02 -18.37
CA ASP A 565 65.89 -9.35 -17.26
C ASP A 565 64.60 -8.66 -17.74
N ASN A 566 64.67 -7.95 -18.88
CA ASN A 566 63.51 -7.25 -19.45
C ASN A 566 62.42 -8.23 -19.94
N ARG A 567 62.79 -9.41 -20.49
CA ARG A 567 61.83 -10.47 -20.84
C ARG A 567 61.14 -11.05 -19.62
N ASP A 568 61.89 -11.32 -18.54
CA ASP A 568 61.33 -11.87 -17.30
C ASP A 568 60.45 -10.84 -16.57
N LEU A 569 60.84 -9.56 -16.56
CA LEU A 569 60.01 -8.45 -16.06
C LEU A 569 58.73 -8.26 -16.89
N GLN A 570 58.80 -8.35 -18.21
CA GLN A 570 57.64 -8.29 -19.11
C GLN A 570 56.70 -9.50 -18.88
N GLY A 571 57.28 -10.69 -18.67
CA GLY A 571 56.55 -11.90 -18.29
C GLY A 571 55.82 -11.74 -16.96
N GLY A 572 56.52 -11.34 -15.90
CA GLY A 572 55.95 -11.06 -14.58
C GLY A 572 54.84 -10.00 -14.62
N LYS A 573 55.06 -8.91 -15.36
CA LYS A 573 54.07 -7.86 -15.61
C LYS A 573 52.80 -8.41 -16.25
N SER A 574 52.91 -9.29 -17.24
CA SER A 574 51.74 -9.93 -17.87
C SER A 574 50.94 -10.80 -16.89
N GLY A 575 51.63 -11.58 -16.04
CA GLY A 575 50.99 -12.41 -15.01
C GLY A 575 50.26 -11.59 -13.94
N VAL A 576 50.88 -10.51 -13.47
CA VAL A 576 50.25 -9.54 -12.56
C VAL A 576 49.04 -8.87 -13.23
N GLN A 577 49.13 -8.50 -14.51
CA GLN A 577 48.05 -7.86 -15.24
C GLN A 577 46.85 -8.79 -15.49
N ILE A 578 47.08 -10.09 -15.71
CA ILE A 578 46.03 -11.11 -15.75
C ILE A 578 45.38 -11.27 -14.36
N LYS A 579 46.18 -11.40 -13.30
CA LYS A 579 45.67 -11.50 -11.92
C LYS A 579 44.84 -10.26 -11.53
N MET A 580 45.24 -9.07 -11.98
CA MET A 580 44.50 -7.82 -11.78
C MET A 580 43.17 -7.78 -12.55
N LYS A 581 43.07 -8.41 -13.73
CA LYS A 581 41.79 -8.57 -14.45
C LYS A 581 40.85 -9.51 -13.70
N MET A 582 41.32 -10.70 -13.32
CA MET A 582 40.55 -11.67 -12.55
C MET A 582 40.00 -11.05 -11.25
N LEU A 583 40.84 -10.35 -10.48
CA LEU A 583 40.41 -9.66 -9.25
C LEU A 583 39.43 -8.50 -9.50
N LYS A 584 39.49 -7.83 -10.67
CA LYS A 584 38.50 -6.81 -11.05
C LYS A 584 37.16 -7.43 -11.45
N GLU A 585 37.17 -8.60 -12.08
CA GLU A 585 35.96 -9.35 -12.47
C GLU A 585 35.30 -10.01 -11.25
N GLU A 586 36.09 -10.52 -10.31
CA GLU A 586 35.62 -10.98 -8.99
C GLU A 586 35.06 -9.83 -8.14
N ASN A 587 35.72 -8.66 -8.09
CA ASN A 587 35.18 -7.49 -7.39
C ASN A 587 33.88 -6.99 -8.03
N ARG A 588 33.76 -7.00 -9.36
CA ARG A 588 32.49 -6.71 -10.06
C ARG A 588 31.37 -7.69 -9.72
N SER A 589 31.65 -9.00 -9.68
CA SER A 589 30.61 -10.00 -9.36
C SER A 589 30.19 -9.92 -7.88
N LEU A 590 31.12 -9.62 -6.98
CA LEU A 590 30.84 -9.31 -5.58
C LEU A 590 29.99 -8.03 -5.44
N GLN A 591 30.32 -6.95 -6.16
CA GLN A 591 29.52 -5.72 -6.16
C GLN A 591 28.09 -5.94 -6.68
N SER A 592 27.90 -6.69 -7.76
CA SER A 592 26.57 -7.06 -8.24
C SER A 592 25.80 -7.87 -7.20
N ARG A 593 26.44 -8.85 -6.56
CA ARG A 593 25.80 -9.67 -5.52
C ARG A 593 25.48 -8.89 -4.23
N VAL A 594 26.26 -7.85 -3.90
CA VAL A 594 25.91 -6.90 -2.82
C VAL A 594 24.65 -6.13 -3.18
N LYS A 595 24.53 -5.59 -4.39
CA LYS A 595 23.30 -4.90 -4.84
C LYS A 595 22.07 -5.81 -4.83
N GLU A 596 22.19 -7.05 -5.29
CA GLU A 596 21.12 -8.05 -5.18
C GLU A 596 20.70 -8.30 -3.72
N LEU A 597 21.65 -8.35 -2.79
CA LEU A 597 21.37 -8.51 -1.36
C LEU A 597 20.73 -7.25 -0.75
N GLU A 598 21.14 -6.04 -1.15
CA GLU A 598 20.55 -4.77 -0.73
C GLU A 598 19.10 -4.61 -1.23
N GLU A 599 18.85 -4.98 -2.49
CA GLU A 599 17.49 -5.07 -3.03
C GLU A 599 16.64 -6.09 -2.29
N ASN A 600 17.16 -7.29 -2.04
CA ASN A 600 16.42 -8.35 -1.36
C ASN A 600 16.17 -8.02 0.12
N TYR A 601 17.12 -7.36 0.79
CA TYR A 601 16.91 -6.78 2.12
C TYR A 601 15.82 -5.70 2.10
N SER A 602 15.81 -4.83 1.09
CA SER A 602 14.77 -3.79 0.93
C SER A 602 13.38 -4.39 0.71
N LYS A 603 13.28 -5.42 -0.15
CA LYS A 603 12.04 -6.19 -0.39
C LYS A 603 11.58 -6.89 0.90
N LEU A 604 12.50 -7.49 1.67
CA LEU A 604 12.21 -8.14 2.94
C LEU A 604 11.77 -7.14 4.03
N LYS A 605 12.39 -5.96 4.08
CA LYS A 605 12.04 -4.86 5.00
C LYS A 605 10.63 -4.33 4.72
N LEU A 606 10.27 -4.15 3.45
CA LEU A 606 8.90 -3.81 3.04
C LEU A 606 7.90 -4.90 3.44
N SER A 607 8.21 -6.17 3.18
CA SER A 607 7.38 -7.31 3.60
C SER A 607 7.22 -7.39 5.13
N HIS A 608 8.27 -7.12 5.90
CA HIS A 608 8.21 -7.06 7.37
C HIS A 608 7.31 -5.92 7.85
N SER A 609 7.42 -4.72 7.26
CA SER A 609 6.52 -3.59 7.58
C SER A 609 5.06 -3.91 7.24
N GLN A 610 4.79 -4.55 6.11
CA GLN A 610 3.45 -5.03 5.75
C GLN A 610 2.92 -6.05 6.76
N LEU A 611 3.71 -7.07 7.11
CA LEU A 611 3.37 -8.06 8.14
C LEU A 611 3.11 -7.41 9.51
N LYS A 612 3.87 -6.39 9.89
CA LYS A 612 3.67 -5.64 11.14
C LYS A 612 2.36 -4.82 11.14
N MET A 613 1.98 -4.25 10.00
CA MET A 613 0.66 -3.60 9.86
C MET A 613 -0.49 -4.62 9.94
N VAL A 614 -0.36 -5.77 9.27
CA VAL A 614 -1.35 -6.86 9.35
C VAL A 614 -1.46 -7.39 10.78
N LEU A 615 -0.34 -7.62 11.47
CA LEU A 615 -0.32 -8.04 12.88
C LEU A 615 -1.12 -7.05 13.74
N SER A 616 -0.81 -5.76 13.66
CA SER A 616 -1.51 -4.71 14.39
C SER A 616 -3.01 -4.62 14.05
N GLN A 617 -3.40 -4.92 12.81
CA GLN A 617 -4.80 -5.01 12.41
C GLN A 617 -5.48 -6.25 13.04
N THR A 618 -4.80 -7.40 13.05
CA THR A 618 -5.33 -8.62 13.70
C THR A 618 -5.40 -8.51 15.22
N GLU A 619 -4.44 -7.82 15.87
CA GLU A 619 -4.46 -7.52 17.31
C GLU A 619 -5.67 -6.63 17.66
N ARG A 620 -5.90 -5.57 16.89
CA ARG A 620 -7.08 -4.69 17.07
C ARG A 620 -8.40 -5.41 16.79
N ALA A 621 -8.45 -6.29 15.79
CA ALA A 621 -9.62 -7.11 15.53
C ALA A 621 -9.87 -8.09 16.68
N LEU A 622 -8.82 -8.76 17.19
CA LEU A 622 -8.90 -9.69 18.32
C LEU A 622 -9.42 -9.00 19.59
N LEU A 623 -8.90 -7.81 19.92
CA LEU A 623 -9.41 -7.00 21.03
C LEU A 623 -10.89 -6.64 20.83
N GLN A 624 -11.28 -6.14 19.64
CA GLN A 624 -12.69 -5.85 19.34
C GLN A 624 -13.61 -7.08 19.41
N HIS A 625 -13.10 -8.28 19.09
CA HIS A 625 -13.84 -9.53 19.27
C HIS A 625 -13.92 -9.93 20.76
N GLN A 626 -12.86 -9.73 21.53
CA GLN A 626 -12.84 -9.97 22.97
C GLN A 626 -13.78 -9.02 23.73
N ASP A 627 -13.79 -7.73 23.40
CA ASP A 627 -14.74 -6.74 23.95
C ASP A 627 -16.20 -7.12 23.63
N ARG A 628 -16.46 -7.63 22.42
CA ARG A 628 -17.79 -8.14 22.02
C ARG A 628 -18.19 -9.40 22.78
N VAL A 629 -17.25 -10.30 23.07
CA VAL A 629 -17.48 -11.49 23.90
C VAL A 629 -17.79 -11.07 25.34
N MET A 630 -16.97 -10.21 25.97
CA MET A 630 -17.25 -9.66 27.31
C MET A 630 -18.62 -8.95 27.37
N CYS A 631 -18.99 -8.22 26.32
CA CYS A 631 -20.30 -7.57 26.19
C CYS A 631 -21.46 -8.58 25.99
N ALA A 632 -21.21 -9.74 25.38
CA ALA A 632 -22.18 -10.82 25.25
C ALA A 632 -22.33 -11.63 26.55
N GLU A 633 -21.22 -11.93 27.23
CA GLU A 633 -21.18 -12.61 28.53
C GLU A 633 -21.87 -11.81 29.62
N THR A 634 -21.59 -10.50 29.72
CA THR A 634 -22.31 -9.61 30.65
C THR A 634 -23.81 -9.52 30.34
N LYS A 635 -24.20 -9.47 29.06
CA LYS A 635 -25.62 -9.54 28.65
C LYS A 635 -26.25 -10.88 29.04
N LEU A 636 -25.55 -11.99 28.81
CA LEU A 636 -25.99 -13.34 29.19
C LEU A 636 -26.20 -13.42 30.71
N ALA A 637 -25.22 -13.01 31.51
CA ALA A 637 -25.33 -13.00 32.97
C ALA A 637 -26.51 -12.13 33.47
N THR A 638 -26.81 -10.99 32.83
CA THR A 638 -28.02 -10.20 33.17
C THR A 638 -29.32 -10.87 32.72
N ALA A 639 -29.29 -11.69 31.66
CA ALA A 639 -30.44 -12.46 31.21
C ALA A 639 -30.69 -13.68 32.10
N GLU A 640 -29.64 -14.38 32.53
CA GLU A 640 -29.68 -15.47 33.51
C GLU A 640 -30.17 -14.96 34.87
N CYS A 641 -29.68 -13.81 35.34
CA CYS A 641 -30.17 -13.17 36.57
C CYS A 641 -31.68 -12.87 36.50
N LYS A 642 -32.16 -12.32 35.36
CA LYS A 642 -33.59 -12.09 35.12
C LYS A 642 -34.40 -13.38 35.00
N LEU A 643 -33.85 -14.41 34.37
CA LEU A 643 -34.50 -15.72 34.23
C LEU A 643 -34.63 -16.43 35.57
N ASN A 644 -33.61 -16.33 36.44
CA ASN A 644 -33.68 -16.81 37.82
C ASN A 644 -34.68 -16.00 38.64
N GLN A 645 -34.76 -14.67 38.47
CA GLN A 645 -35.78 -13.85 39.13
C GLN A 645 -37.19 -14.24 38.68
N VAL A 646 -37.41 -14.47 37.38
CA VAL A 646 -38.69 -14.97 36.85
C VAL A 646 -39.00 -16.37 37.38
N GLY A 647 -38.00 -17.26 37.43
CA GLY A 647 -38.11 -18.60 38.04
C GLY A 647 -38.62 -18.53 39.47
N ASN A 648 -37.97 -17.73 40.32
CA ASN A 648 -38.42 -17.51 41.70
C ASN A 648 -39.87 -17.00 41.76
N THR A 649 -40.27 -16.05 40.89
CA THR A 649 -41.68 -15.58 40.87
C THR A 649 -42.68 -16.61 40.35
N VAL A 650 -42.24 -17.59 39.56
CA VAL A 650 -43.06 -18.75 39.15
C VAL A 650 -43.18 -19.72 40.32
N ASP A 651 -42.09 -20.03 41.02
CA ASP A 651 -42.09 -20.89 42.21
C ASP A 651 -43.00 -20.28 43.31
N ASP A 652 -42.87 -18.98 43.60
CA ASP A 652 -43.74 -18.24 44.53
C ASP A 652 -45.21 -18.38 44.13
N ALA A 653 -45.54 -18.13 42.85
CA ALA A 653 -46.90 -18.25 42.33
C ALA A 653 -47.41 -19.71 42.33
N GLU A 654 -46.56 -20.72 42.14
CA GLU A 654 -46.95 -22.12 42.28
C GLU A 654 -47.25 -22.49 43.74
N THR A 655 -46.54 -21.91 44.71
CA THR A 655 -46.88 -22.09 46.14
C THR A 655 -48.20 -21.41 46.51
N GLU A 656 -48.49 -20.20 46.00
CA GLU A 656 -49.78 -19.51 46.21
C GLU A 656 -50.94 -20.28 45.53
N ILE A 657 -50.73 -20.76 44.30
CA ILE A 657 -51.68 -21.65 43.63
C ILE A 657 -51.88 -22.94 44.46
N GLY A 658 -50.84 -23.42 45.16
CA GLY A 658 -50.90 -24.54 46.10
C GLY A 658 -51.78 -24.26 47.32
N THR A 659 -51.57 -23.14 48.01
CA THR A 659 -52.37 -22.74 49.19
C THR A 659 -53.83 -22.50 48.82
N LEU A 660 -54.10 -21.75 47.74
CA LEU A 660 -55.44 -21.49 47.23
C LEU A 660 -56.17 -22.79 46.82
N LYS A 661 -55.49 -23.77 46.20
CA LYS A 661 -56.06 -25.11 45.96
C LYS A 661 -56.40 -25.85 47.25
N GLY A 662 -55.60 -25.67 48.31
CA GLY A 662 -55.88 -26.17 49.66
C GLY A 662 -57.14 -25.55 50.25
N GLU A 663 -57.22 -24.22 50.29
CA GLU A 663 -58.38 -23.46 50.78
C GLU A 663 -59.67 -23.81 50.04
N ILE A 664 -59.62 -23.84 48.70
CA ILE A 664 -60.75 -24.28 47.86
C ILE A 664 -61.20 -25.70 48.22
N SER A 665 -60.28 -26.58 48.62
CA SER A 665 -60.61 -27.95 49.03
C SER A 665 -61.27 -28.00 50.42
N VAL A 666 -60.81 -27.17 51.37
CA VAL A 666 -61.44 -26.99 52.69
C VAL A 666 -62.84 -26.39 52.55
N LEU A 667 -63.00 -25.34 51.74
CA LEU A 667 -64.30 -24.70 51.46
C LEU A 667 -65.29 -25.67 50.78
N LYS A 668 -64.82 -26.51 49.84
CA LYS A 668 -65.64 -27.59 49.25
C LYS A 668 -66.08 -28.61 50.30
N ALA A 669 -65.20 -29.02 51.21
CA ALA A 669 -65.53 -29.95 52.29
C ALA A 669 -66.55 -29.37 53.28
N SER A 670 -66.38 -28.09 53.66
CA SER A 670 -67.30 -27.34 54.51
C SER A 670 -68.69 -27.21 53.87
N ASN A 671 -68.77 -26.75 52.62
CA ASN A 671 -70.02 -26.65 51.86
C ASN A 671 -70.71 -28.03 51.73
N ALA A 672 -69.96 -29.10 51.47
CA ALA A 672 -70.49 -30.45 51.46
C ALA A 672 -71.05 -30.89 52.83
N SER A 673 -70.55 -30.35 53.94
CA SER A 673 -71.15 -30.57 55.27
C SER A 673 -72.44 -29.79 55.46
N LEU A 674 -72.45 -28.49 55.13
CA LEU A 674 -73.64 -27.64 55.19
C LEU A 674 -74.79 -28.17 54.32
N VAL A 675 -74.49 -28.78 53.17
CA VAL A 675 -75.49 -29.47 52.33
C VAL A 675 -76.05 -30.71 53.02
N ARG A 676 -75.25 -31.51 53.74
CA ARG A 676 -75.76 -32.66 54.53
C ARG A 676 -76.64 -32.19 55.68
N GLU A 677 -76.24 -31.13 56.39
CA GLU A 677 -77.02 -30.55 57.49
C GLU A 677 -78.33 -29.96 57.00
N LYS A 678 -78.31 -29.20 55.89
CA LYS A 678 -79.53 -28.71 55.22
C LYS A 678 -80.47 -29.87 54.88
N ASN A 679 -79.96 -30.94 54.27
CA ASN A 679 -80.79 -32.09 53.89
C ASN A 679 -81.37 -32.80 55.11
N LYS A 680 -80.60 -32.93 56.21
CA LYS A 680 -81.10 -33.45 57.49
C LYS A 680 -82.21 -32.56 58.08
N LEU A 681 -82.01 -31.24 58.08
CA LEU A 681 -83.01 -30.27 58.59
C LEU A 681 -84.28 -30.23 57.74
N LEU A 682 -84.19 -30.46 56.42
CA LEU A 682 -85.36 -30.64 55.55
C LEU A 682 -86.13 -31.91 55.92
N VAL A 683 -85.48 -33.07 56.04
CA VAL A 683 -86.14 -34.32 56.47
C VAL A 683 -86.77 -34.19 57.86
N GLU A 684 -86.10 -33.50 58.80
CA GLU A 684 -86.68 -33.19 60.11
C GLU A 684 -87.86 -32.22 60.04
N LEU A 685 -87.91 -31.32 59.06
CA LEU A 685 -89.02 -30.39 58.85
C LEU A 685 -90.22 -31.11 58.22
N ASP A 686 -89.98 -31.96 57.23
CA ASP A 686 -91.01 -32.77 56.58
C ASP A 686 -91.69 -33.69 57.60
N GLN A 687 -90.91 -34.41 58.42
CA GLN A 687 -91.42 -35.23 59.53
C GLN A 687 -92.25 -34.42 60.55
N LYS A 688 -91.80 -33.22 60.92
CA LYS A 688 -92.56 -32.32 61.81
C LYS A 688 -93.85 -31.83 61.16
N THR A 689 -93.86 -31.66 59.83
CA THR A 689 -95.05 -31.25 59.06
C THR A 689 -96.05 -32.40 58.93
N GLU A 690 -95.60 -33.64 58.69
CA GLU A 690 -96.44 -34.83 58.72
C GLU A 690 -97.10 -35.03 60.09
N LEU A 691 -96.32 -34.94 61.18
CA LEU A 691 -96.83 -35.02 62.55
C LEU A 691 -97.81 -33.88 62.89
N LEU A 692 -97.58 -32.66 62.38
CA LEU A 692 -98.48 -31.54 62.56
C LEU A 692 -99.80 -31.76 61.81
N CYS A 693 -99.75 -32.21 60.55
CA CYS A 693 -100.94 -32.57 59.77
C CYS A 693 -101.76 -33.69 60.44
N ALA A 694 -101.09 -34.70 61.02
CA ALA A 694 -101.75 -35.75 61.78
C ALA A 694 -102.43 -35.19 63.04
N ALA A 695 -101.73 -34.36 63.83
CA ALA A 695 -102.27 -33.71 65.02
C ALA A 695 -103.42 -32.74 64.68
N GLU A 696 -103.38 -32.05 63.54
CA GLU A 696 -104.50 -31.22 63.06
C GLU A 696 -105.72 -32.06 62.67
N ALA A 697 -105.52 -33.23 62.05
CA ALA A 697 -106.60 -34.17 61.74
C ALA A 697 -107.24 -34.75 63.01
N GLU A 698 -106.42 -35.16 63.99
CA GLU A 698 -106.88 -35.60 65.31
C GLU A 698 -107.63 -34.48 66.05
N LEU A 699 -107.09 -33.25 66.06
CA LEU A 699 -107.74 -32.07 66.64
C LEU A 699 -109.06 -31.74 65.93
N LYS A 700 -109.15 -31.92 64.61
CA LYS A 700 -110.39 -31.74 63.83
C LYS A 700 -111.43 -32.80 64.17
N SER A 701 -111.02 -34.05 64.37
CA SER A 701 -111.90 -35.14 64.84
C SER A 701 -112.33 -34.94 66.30
N SER A 702 -111.45 -34.37 67.12
CA SER A 702 -111.74 -34.03 68.52
C SER A 702 -112.70 -32.85 68.59
N LYS A 703 -112.56 -31.85 67.70
CA LYS A 703 -113.50 -30.73 67.55
C LYS A 703 -114.88 -31.15 67.00
N SER A 704 -114.97 -32.18 66.15
CA SER A 704 -116.29 -32.72 65.74
C SER A 704 -116.94 -33.51 66.88
N LYS A 705 -116.20 -34.38 67.58
CA LYS A 705 -116.67 -35.03 68.83
C LYS A 705 -117.07 -34.01 69.90
N GLN A 706 -116.31 -32.92 70.07
CA GLN A 706 -116.63 -31.83 70.99
C GLN A 706 -117.94 -31.15 70.59
N LYS A 707 -118.21 -30.91 69.30
CA LYS A 707 -119.51 -30.36 68.85
C LYS A 707 -120.68 -31.33 69.03
N GLU A 708 -120.43 -32.63 68.91
CA GLU A 708 -121.43 -33.66 69.17
C GLU A 708 -121.78 -33.71 70.66
N LEU A 709 -120.77 -33.76 71.53
CA LEU A 709 -120.91 -33.68 72.98
C LEU A 709 -121.47 -32.33 73.42
N GLN A 710 -121.14 -31.22 72.75
CA GLN A 710 -121.70 -29.90 73.05
C GLN A 710 -123.21 -29.91 72.83
N ARG A 711 -123.74 -30.52 71.76
CA ARG A 711 -125.21 -30.64 71.58
C ARG A 711 -125.89 -31.46 72.68
N VAL A 712 -125.20 -32.47 73.25
CA VAL A 712 -125.69 -33.22 74.42
C VAL A 712 -125.60 -32.37 75.70
N VAL A 713 -124.51 -31.62 75.88
CA VAL A 713 -124.34 -30.67 76.98
C VAL A 713 -125.39 -29.57 76.90
N ASP A 714 -125.67 -28.97 75.74
CA ASP A 714 -126.67 -27.92 75.56
C ASP A 714 -128.07 -28.40 75.99
N GLN A 715 -128.42 -29.66 75.72
CA GLN A 715 -129.67 -30.29 76.19
C GLN A 715 -129.71 -30.49 77.72
N MET A 716 -128.56 -30.73 78.37
CA MET A 716 -128.45 -30.81 79.83
C MET A 716 -128.22 -29.44 80.50
N GLN A 717 -127.74 -28.46 79.74
CA GLN A 717 -127.51 -27.09 80.17
C GLN A 717 -128.84 -26.33 80.20
N GLN A 718 -129.74 -26.57 79.22
CA GLN A 718 -131.10 -26.03 79.24
C GLN A 718 -131.93 -26.45 80.47
N THR A 719 -131.58 -27.54 81.16
CA THR A 719 -132.18 -27.92 82.45
C THR A 719 -131.42 -27.38 83.66
N LEU A 720 -130.13 -27.06 83.53
CA LEU A 720 -129.24 -26.52 84.56
C LEU A 720 -129.20 -24.98 84.63
N ASP A 721 -129.50 -24.29 83.53
CA ASP A 721 -129.54 -22.82 83.42
C ASP A 721 -130.63 -22.20 84.31
N ASN A 722 -131.70 -22.96 84.60
CA ASN A 722 -132.74 -22.59 85.57
C ASN A 722 -132.23 -22.56 87.03
N VAL A 723 -130.99 -22.99 87.29
CA VAL A 723 -130.41 -23.12 88.65
C VAL A 723 -129.03 -22.46 88.76
N SER A 724 -128.27 -22.31 87.66
CA SER A 724 -126.87 -21.85 87.69
C SER A 724 -126.63 -20.37 87.42
N SER A 725 -127.67 -19.59 87.06
CA SER A 725 -127.58 -18.16 86.70
C SER A 725 -126.83 -17.31 87.73
N ASP A 726 -127.07 -17.55 89.02
CA ASP A 726 -126.55 -16.74 90.14
C ASP A 726 -125.09 -17.05 90.49
N ASN A 727 -124.55 -18.19 90.01
CA ASN A 727 -123.16 -18.58 90.29
C ASN A 727 -122.18 -18.08 89.22
N ILE A 728 -122.61 -18.06 87.95
CA ILE A 728 -121.78 -17.67 86.79
C ILE A 728 -121.17 -16.27 86.95
N HIS A 729 -121.90 -15.34 87.58
CA HIS A 729 -121.45 -13.96 87.77
C HIS A 729 -120.24 -13.79 88.70
N LYS A 730 -119.90 -14.80 89.52
CA LYS A 730 -118.76 -14.75 90.47
C LYS A 730 -117.50 -15.42 89.94
N GLU A 731 -117.62 -16.35 89.00
CA GLU A 731 -116.44 -17.00 88.37
C GLU A 731 -115.89 -16.21 87.17
N SER A 732 -116.73 -15.43 86.48
CA SER A 732 -116.34 -14.67 85.28
C SER A 732 -115.17 -13.71 85.54
N THR A 733 -115.22 -12.98 86.66
CA THR A 733 -114.23 -11.95 87.04
C THR A 733 -112.85 -12.54 87.35
N LEU A 734 -112.79 -13.69 88.05
CA LEU A 734 -111.55 -14.38 88.37
C LEU A 734 -110.83 -14.94 87.14
N ARG A 735 -111.58 -15.39 86.13
CA ARG A 735 -111.00 -15.94 84.89
C ARG A 735 -110.32 -14.85 84.04
N SER A 736 -110.84 -13.62 84.01
CA SER A 736 -110.26 -12.49 83.26
C SER A 736 -108.84 -12.16 83.73
N VAL A 737 -108.66 -11.92 85.03
CA VAL A 737 -107.38 -11.53 85.65
C VAL A 737 -106.29 -12.60 85.43
N SER A 738 -106.67 -13.88 85.44
CA SER A 738 -105.76 -14.98 85.16
C SER A 738 -105.21 -14.96 83.72
N THR A 739 -106.07 -14.69 82.73
CA THR A 739 -105.65 -14.65 81.32
C THR A 739 -104.74 -13.47 81.00
N GLU A 740 -105.02 -12.29 81.56
CA GLU A 740 -104.17 -11.10 81.41
C GLU A 740 -102.76 -11.36 82.00
N THR A 741 -102.71 -11.95 83.19
CA THR A 741 -101.45 -12.31 83.87
C THR A 741 -100.56 -13.23 83.00
N ASP A 742 -101.15 -14.17 82.27
CA ASP A 742 -100.40 -15.06 81.38
C ASP A 742 -100.04 -14.44 80.02
N THR A 743 -100.78 -13.46 79.53
CA THR A 743 -100.35 -12.68 78.35
C THR A 743 -99.14 -11.81 78.67
N LEU A 744 -99.12 -11.16 79.84
CA LEU A 744 -97.98 -10.35 80.30
C LEU A 744 -96.71 -11.20 80.49
N LYS A 745 -96.82 -12.41 81.07
CA LYS A 745 -95.68 -13.36 81.15
C LYS A 745 -95.13 -13.72 79.76
N LYS A 746 -96.01 -13.98 78.78
CA LYS A 746 -95.61 -14.30 77.39
C LYS A 746 -94.95 -13.10 76.71
N GLN A 747 -95.45 -11.88 76.93
CA GLN A 747 -94.83 -10.66 76.42
C GLN A 747 -93.44 -10.45 77.04
N MET A 748 -93.28 -10.57 78.36
CA MET A 748 -91.98 -10.52 79.04
C MET A 748 -90.99 -11.54 78.46
N ALA A 749 -91.42 -12.79 78.23
CA ALA A 749 -90.58 -13.83 77.65
C ALA A 749 -90.14 -13.52 76.20
N THR A 750 -91.00 -12.91 75.38
CA THR A 750 -90.62 -12.49 74.01
C THR A 750 -89.73 -11.25 74.00
N LEU A 751 -89.96 -10.29 74.90
CA LEU A 751 -89.09 -9.12 75.06
C LEU A 751 -87.69 -9.52 75.54
N LYS A 752 -87.58 -10.47 76.49
CA LYS A 752 -86.28 -11.00 76.92
C LYS A 752 -85.51 -11.60 75.75
N ARG A 753 -86.10 -12.51 74.96
CA ARG A 753 -85.44 -13.09 73.78
C ARG A 753 -85.02 -12.03 72.75
N LYS A 754 -85.83 -10.99 72.54
CA LYS A 754 -85.46 -9.87 71.66
C LYS A 754 -84.24 -9.10 72.20
N ASN A 755 -84.19 -8.85 73.50
CA ASN A 755 -83.05 -8.20 74.15
C ASN A 755 -81.79 -9.08 74.08
N ASP A 756 -81.92 -10.38 74.37
CA ASP A 756 -80.81 -11.34 74.29
C ASP A 756 -80.24 -11.40 72.86
N ASN A 757 -81.10 -11.44 71.82
CA ASN A 757 -80.69 -11.38 70.41
C ASN A 757 -79.98 -10.06 70.05
N VAL A 758 -80.48 -8.91 70.54
CA VAL A 758 -79.85 -7.59 70.31
C VAL A 758 -78.49 -7.50 71.00
N LEU A 759 -78.32 -8.11 72.17
CA LEU A 759 -77.02 -8.20 72.83
C LEU A 759 -76.02 -9.05 72.04
N THR A 760 -76.43 -10.20 71.48
CA THR A 760 -75.56 -11.01 70.62
C THR A 760 -75.18 -10.30 69.33
N GLU A 761 -76.11 -9.55 68.72
CA GLU A 761 -75.86 -8.81 67.48
C GLU A 761 -74.95 -7.59 67.72
N ASN A 762 -75.13 -6.88 68.83
CA ASN A 762 -74.23 -5.81 69.25
C ASN A 762 -72.81 -6.34 69.53
N GLY A 763 -72.69 -7.55 70.11
CA GLY A 763 -71.41 -8.25 70.24
C GLY A 763 -70.76 -8.58 68.90
N ARG A 764 -71.53 -9.10 67.93
CA ARG A 764 -71.05 -9.38 66.56
C ARG A 764 -70.54 -8.11 65.88
N LEU A 765 -71.35 -7.05 65.89
CA LEU A 765 -71.00 -5.75 65.29
C LEU A 765 -69.81 -5.08 65.97
N SER A 766 -69.63 -5.25 67.29
CA SER A 766 -68.45 -4.76 68.01
C SER A 766 -67.18 -5.50 67.58
N ASN A 767 -67.25 -6.81 67.34
CA ASN A 767 -66.11 -7.59 66.86
C ASN A 767 -65.74 -7.21 65.41
N GLU A 768 -66.73 -7.13 64.52
CA GLU A 768 -66.53 -6.71 63.13
C GLU A 768 -65.96 -5.29 63.04
N LEU A 769 -66.33 -4.39 63.96
CA LEU A 769 -65.72 -3.07 64.08
C LEU A 769 -64.26 -3.14 64.56
N THR A 770 -63.90 -4.02 65.51
CA THR A 770 -62.50 -4.18 65.93
C THR A 770 -61.64 -4.81 64.84
N ASP A 771 -62.18 -5.76 64.07
CA ASP A 771 -61.46 -6.42 62.97
C ASP A 771 -61.22 -5.43 61.82
N ALA A 772 -62.25 -4.68 61.40
CA ALA A 772 -62.12 -3.62 60.40
C ALA A 772 -61.16 -2.49 60.85
N LEU A 773 -61.08 -2.19 62.15
CA LEU A 773 -60.07 -1.27 62.70
C LEU A 773 -58.65 -1.86 62.63
N ALA A 774 -58.48 -3.16 62.90
CA ALA A 774 -57.20 -3.84 62.74
C ALA A 774 -56.73 -3.81 61.28
N GLU A 775 -57.57 -4.20 60.32
CA GLU A 775 -57.31 -4.10 58.88
C GLU A 775 -56.96 -2.66 58.44
N LEU A 776 -57.67 -1.66 58.96
CA LEU A 776 -57.37 -0.25 58.69
C LEU A 776 -56.00 0.19 59.24
N THR A 777 -55.51 -0.40 60.34
CA THR A 777 -54.14 -0.13 60.82
C THR A 777 -53.07 -0.87 60.02
N GLN A 778 -53.35 -2.09 59.57
CA GLN A 778 -52.45 -2.90 58.74
C GLN A 778 -52.26 -2.28 57.35
N THR A 779 -53.35 -1.92 56.68
CA THR A 779 -53.32 -1.22 55.37
C THR A 779 -52.61 0.14 55.48
N LYS A 780 -52.84 0.93 56.54
CA LYS A 780 -52.08 2.16 56.84
C LYS A 780 -50.61 1.93 57.19
N ARG A 781 -50.20 0.70 57.50
CA ARG A 781 -48.78 0.33 57.62
C ARG A 781 -48.20 -0.01 56.25
N GLN A 782 -48.82 -0.93 55.51
CA GLN A 782 -48.41 -1.30 54.16
C GLN A 782 -48.32 -0.10 53.20
N LEU A 783 -49.24 0.88 53.32
CA LEU A 783 -49.19 2.14 52.56
C LEU A 783 -47.96 3.00 52.93
N ARG A 784 -47.54 3.03 54.20
CA ARG A 784 -46.33 3.78 54.61
C ARG A 784 -45.05 3.05 54.21
N ASP A 785 -45.04 1.73 54.30
CA ASP A 785 -43.89 0.91 53.95
C ASP A 785 -43.62 0.99 52.42
N SER A 786 -44.67 0.92 51.59
CA SER A 786 -44.58 1.16 50.14
C SER A 786 -44.28 2.62 49.76
N GLN A 787 -44.78 3.61 50.51
CA GLN A 787 -44.36 5.01 50.34
C GLN A 787 -42.85 5.20 50.60
N GLN A 788 -42.29 4.58 51.64
CA GLN A 788 -40.85 4.60 51.88
C GLN A 788 -40.06 3.91 50.78
N GLU A 789 -40.56 2.82 50.22
CA GLU A 789 -39.94 2.13 49.09
C GLU A 789 -39.93 3.01 47.83
N VAL A 790 -41.05 3.67 47.51
CA VAL A 790 -41.12 4.67 46.41
C VAL A 790 -40.10 5.80 46.61
N GLU A 791 -39.91 6.31 47.83
CA GLU A 791 -38.89 7.33 48.09
C GLU A 791 -37.44 6.81 47.99
N ARG A 792 -37.18 5.55 48.35
CA ARG A 792 -35.86 4.88 48.10
C ARG A 792 -35.59 4.70 46.61
N MET A 793 -36.58 4.27 45.84
CA MET A 793 -36.46 4.17 44.38
C MET A 793 -36.23 5.56 43.76
N LYS A 794 -36.85 6.62 44.30
CA LYS A 794 -36.59 8.01 43.89
C LYS A 794 -35.20 8.53 44.29
N THR A 795 -34.58 8.08 45.39
CA THR A 795 -33.18 8.45 45.69
C THR A 795 -32.23 7.74 44.75
N GLN A 796 -32.39 6.42 44.56
CA GLN A 796 -31.59 5.63 43.63
C GLN A 796 -31.67 6.15 42.19
N LEU A 797 -32.88 6.53 41.71
CA LEU A 797 -33.03 7.14 40.38
C LEU A 797 -32.29 8.48 40.26
N ARG A 798 -32.26 9.30 41.31
CA ARG A 798 -31.49 10.56 41.33
C ARG A 798 -29.98 10.31 41.36
N GLU A 799 -29.53 9.28 42.07
CA GLU A 799 -28.13 8.84 42.10
C GLU A 799 -27.70 8.36 40.71
N TYR A 800 -28.46 7.48 40.07
CA TYR A 800 -28.18 7.02 38.69
C TYR A 800 -28.22 8.13 37.65
N VAL A 801 -29.11 9.12 37.77
CA VAL A 801 -29.11 10.30 36.87
C VAL A 801 -27.85 11.14 37.06
N GLN A 802 -27.36 11.32 38.29
CA GLN A 802 -26.09 12.02 38.52
C GLN A 802 -24.87 11.22 38.04
N GLU A 803 -24.88 9.89 38.15
CA GLU A 803 -23.82 9.04 37.60
C GLU A 803 -23.82 9.05 36.06
N MET A 804 -25.00 9.05 35.44
CA MET A 804 -25.16 9.21 34.00
C MET A 804 -24.61 10.56 33.52
N GLN A 805 -24.96 11.66 34.20
CA GLN A 805 -24.43 12.99 33.90
C GLN A 805 -22.89 13.06 34.03
N ARG A 806 -22.31 12.51 35.09
CA ARG A 806 -20.83 12.42 35.24
C ARG A 806 -20.19 11.59 34.13
N ALA A 807 -20.86 10.53 33.66
CA ALA A 807 -20.38 9.72 32.55
C ALA A 807 -20.46 10.46 31.21
N GLU A 808 -21.54 11.23 30.97
CA GLU A 808 -21.70 12.11 29.81
C GLU A 808 -20.66 13.24 29.79
N GLU A 809 -20.41 13.89 30.93
CA GLU A 809 -19.35 14.89 31.10
C GLU A 809 -17.96 14.30 30.79
N LEU A 810 -17.64 13.13 31.36
CA LEU A 810 -16.38 12.43 31.12
C LEU A 810 -16.22 11.99 29.66
N LEU A 811 -17.30 11.52 29.02
CA LEU A 811 -17.29 11.16 27.60
C LEU A 811 -17.06 12.40 26.73
N SER A 812 -17.74 13.52 27.01
CA SER A 812 -17.56 14.78 26.29
C SER A 812 -16.13 15.32 26.41
N GLU A 813 -15.51 15.21 27.59
CA GLU A 813 -14.08 15.55 27.77
C GLU A 813 -13.16 14.62 26.96
N LYS A 814 -13.47 13.31 26.87
CA LYS A 814 -12.68 12.37 26.06
C LYS A 814 -12.89 12.53 24.56
N GLU A 815 -14.05 12.99 24.12
CA GLU A 815 -14.29 13.42 22.74
C GLU A 815 -13.49 14.69 22.43
N ARG A 816 -13.52 15.70 23.31
CA ARG A 816 -12.70 16.92 23.20
C ARG A 816 -11.19 16.63 23.16
N GLU A 817 -10.69 15.72 23.99
CA GLU A 817 -9.30 15.27 23.94
C GLU A 817 -8.96 14.59 22.61
N ARG A 818 -9.86 13.73 22.11
CA ARG A 818 -9.70 13.04 20.82
C ARG A 818 -9.68 14.04 19.66
N GLU A 819 -10.55 15.04 19.66
CA GLU A 819 -10.56 16.10 18.65
C GLU A 819 -9.26 16.90 18.65
N GLN A 820 -8.76 17.33 19.81
CA GLN A 820 -7.49 18.03 19.94
C GLN A 820 -6.30 17.17 19.49
N MET A 821 -6.33 15.85 19.71
CA MET A 821 -5.31 14.95 19.18
C MET A 821 -5.41 14.78 17.66
N LEU A 822 -6.63 14.68 17.10
CA LEU A 822 -6.84 14.64 15.65
C LEU A 822 -6.41 15.94 14.95
N GLU A 823 -6.62 17.10 15.59
CA GLU A 823 -6.14 18.40 15.12
C GLU A 823 -4.61 18.46 15.11
N ARG A 824 -3.95 18.02 16.19
CA ARG A 824 -2.48 17.89 16.23
C ARG A 824 -1.94 16.93 15.16
N TYR A 825 -2.64 15.83 14.87
CA TYR A 825 -2.26 14.93 13.78
C TYR A 825 -2.42 15.58 12.40
N LYS A 826 -3.46 16.39 12.17
CA LYS A 826 -3.61 17.19 10.94
C LYS A 826 -2.46 18.19 10.79
N SER A 827 -2.20 19.03 11.78
CA SER A 827 -1.14 20.03 11.72
C SER A 827 0.25 19.40 11.57
N LEU A 828 0.49 18.23 12.16
CA LEU A 828 1.73 17.48 11.97
C LEU A 828 1.82 16.88 10.56
N SER A 829 0.72 16.36 9.99
CA SER A 829 0.67 15.87 8.61
C SER A 829 0.85 17.00 7.60
N GLU A 830 0.29 18.18 7.85
CA GLU A 830 0.50 19.38 7.04
C GLU A 830 1.96 19.82 7.11
N GLY A 831 2.58 19.81 8.30
CA GLY A 831 4.01 20.04 8.47
C GLY A 831 4.89 19.02 7.73
N VAL A 832 4.53 17.74 7.74
CA VAL A 832 5.20 16.70 6.93
C VAL A 832 5.05 16.97 5.44
N ASN A 833 3.85 17.29 4.95
CA ASN A 833 3.63 17.60 3.53
C ASN A 833 4.43 18.85 3.09
N ILE A 834 4.58 19.86 3.95
CA ILE A 834 5.41 21.05 3.69
C ILE A 834 6.90 20.69 3.66
N LEU A 835 7.37 19.81 4.54
CA LEU A 835 8.75 19.33 4.54
C LEU A 835 9.05 18.41 3.34
N GLU A 836 8.11 17.55 2.95
CA GLU A 836 8.23 16.70 1.77
C GLU A 836 8.26 17.52 0.49
N THR A 837 7.37 18.50 0.33
CA THR A 837 7.39 19.40 -0.85
C THR A 837 8.64 20.28 -0.88
N SER A 838 9.08 20.82 0.26
CA SER A 838 10.35 21.54 0.39
C SER A 838 11.56 20.67 0.01
N ASN A 839 11.57 19.40 0.44
CA ASN A 839 12.62 18.46 0.06
C ASN A 839 12.59 18.13 -1.45
N HIS A 840 11.42 17.96 -2.06
CA HIS A 840 11.30 17.79 -3.52
C HIS A 840 11.81 19.02 -4.28
N THR A 841 11.60 20.25 -3.78
CA THR A 841 12.18 21.45 -4.40
C THR A 841 13.69 21.52 -4.24
N LEU A 842 14.24 21.14 -3.07
CA LEU A 842 15.69 21.08 -2.85
C LEU A 842 16.35 19.95 -3.67
N GLU A 843 15.67 18.82 -3.87
CA GLU A 843 16.11 17.75 -4.78
C GLU A 843 16.10 18.21 -6.25
N ALA A 844 15.10 19.01 -6.66
CA ALA A 844 15.07 19.64 -7.97
C ALA A 844 16.24 20.64 -8.15
N GLU A 845 16.40 21.59 -7.23
CA GLU A 845 17.48 22.59 -7.24
C GLU A 845 18.87 21.94 -7.22
N THR A 846 19.09 20.91 -6.39
CA THR A 846 20.37 20.18 -6.38
C THR A 846 20.57 19.33 -7.64
N SER A 847 19.51 18.86 -8.30
CA SER A 847 19.62 18.21 -9.62
C SER A 847 19.98 19.20 -10.73
N GLU A 848 19.49 20.44 -10.65
CA GLU A 848 19.80 21.52 -11.60
C GLU A 848 21.22 22.05 -11.38
N ALA A 849 21.62 22.28 -10.13
CA ALA A 849 22.99 22.64 -9.77
C ALA A 849 24.00 21.58 -10.25
N ARG A 850 23.68 20.29 -10.14
CA ARG A 850 24.53 19.20 -10.69
C ARG A 850 24.65 19.25 -12.21
N LYS A 851 23.58 19.59 -12.94
CA LYS A 851 23.64 19.77 -14.41
C LYS A 851 24.53 20.95 -14.78
N LEU A 852 24.32 22.11 -14.15
CA LEU A 852 25.13 23.30 -14.38
C LEU A 852 26.62 23.07 -14.06
N LEU A 853 26.91 22.22 -13.08
CA LEU A 853 28.28 21.81 -12.73
C LEU A 853 28.87 20.85 -13.79
N GLN A 854 28.11 19.87 -14.28
CA GLN A 854 28.51 19.02 -15.42
C GLN A 854 28.75 19.84 -16.70
N ASP A 855 27.84 20.76 -17.04
CA ASP A 855 27.96 21.66 -18.20
C ASP A 855 29.21 22.56 -18.08
N ALA A 856 29.63 22.89 -16.86
CA ALA A 856 30.87 23.61 -16.59
C ALA A 856 32.10 22.70 -16.67
N GLU A 857 32.06 21.47 -16.15
CA GLU A 857 33.14 20.47 -16.26
C GLU A 857 33.41 20.08 -17.73
N ASP A 858 32.37 19.79 -18.51
CA ASP A 858 32.46 19.48 -19.94
C ASP A 858 33.07 20.65 -20.73
N ARG A 859 32.71 21.89 -20.35
CA ARG A 859 33.25 23.12 -20.94
C ARG A 859 34.70 23.39 -20.52
N ILE A 860 35.08 23.08 -19.28
CA ILE A 860 36.47 23.12 -18.82
C ILE A 860 37.29 22.10 -19.60
N SER A 861 36.85 20.84 -19.70
CA SER A 861 37.57 19.80 -20.46
C SER A 861 37.70 20.15 -21.95
N SER A 862 36.68 20.79 -22.54
CA SER A 862 36.74 21.32 -23.91
C SER A 862 37.80 22.44 -24.06
N LEU A 863 37.93 23.31 -23.05
CA LEU A 863 38.97 24.35 -23.02
C LEU A 863 40.37 23.77 -22.75
N GLU A 864 40.49 22.76 -21.89
CA GLU A 864 41.74 22.03 -21.64
C GLU A 864 42.24 21.32 -22.91
N GLN A 865 41.34 20.68 -23.66
CA GLN A 865 41.67 20.07 -24.95
C GLN A 865 42.18 21.14 -25.94
N LEU A 866 41.47 22.27 -26.06
CA LEU A 866 41.90 23.39 -26.89
C LEU A 866 43.25 23.98 -26.45
N VAL A 867 43.51 24.10 -25.15
CA VAL A 867 44.81 24.57 -24.62
C VAL A 867 45.91 23.56 -24.97
N ASN A 868 45.69 22.26 -24.78
CA ASN A 868 46.65 21.22 -25.17
C ASN A 868 46.96 21.26 -26.68
N GLU A 869 45.95 21.44 -27.53
CA GLU A 869 46.16 21.66 -28.98
C GLU A 869 47.01 22.91 -29.23
N ARG A 870 46.73 24.05 -28.57
CA ARG A 870 47.51 25.27 -28.75
C ARG A 870 48.93 25.13 -28.24
N GLU A 871 49.18 24.45 -27.13
CA GLU A 871 50.54 24.15 -26.68
C GLU A 871 51.29 23.19 -27.63
N GLN A 872 50.60 22.24 -28.28
CA GLN A 872 51.22 21.38 -29.30
C GLN A 872 51.61 22.20 -30.54
N ASN A 873 50.72 23.09 -31.00
CA ASN A 873 51.01 24.01 -32.09
C ASN A 873 52.15 24.99 -31.73
N ILE A 874 52.18 25.52 -30.50
CA ILE A 874 53.28 26.37 -30.01
C ILE A 874 54.60 25.60 -30.00
N ARG A 875 54.63 24.37 -29.46
CA ARG A 875 55.84 23.52 -29.46
C ARG A 875 56.35 23.21 -30.87
N GLU A 876 55.45 23.02 -31.83
CA GLU A 876 55.84 22.85 -33.24
C GLU A 876 56.35 24.16 -33.88
N CYS A 877 55.75 25.31 -33.58
CA CYS A 877 56.28 26.61 -33.99
C CYS A 877 57.64 26.92 -33.35
N GLU A 878 57.85 26.59 -32.07
CA GLU A 878 59.14 26.70 -31.37
C GLU A 878 60.18 25.76 -32.02
N ARG A 879 59.80 24.53 -32.37
CA ARG A 879 60.67 23.59 -33.09
C ARG A 879 61.10 24.17 -34.44
N GLN A 880 60.16 24.71 -35.21
CA GLN A 880 60.42 25.37 -36.51
C GLN A 880 61.30 26.62 -36.34
N LEU A 881 61.06 27.46 -35.33
CA LEU A 881 61.88 28.64 -35.04
C LEU A 881 63.32 28.27 -34.65
N ASN A 882 63.49 27.24 -33.82
CA ASN A 882 64.82 26.72 -33.46
C ASN A 882 65.56 26.14 -34.67
N GLU A 883 64.85 25.41 -35.55
CA GLU A 883 65.43 24.85 -36.78
C GLU A 883 65.82 25.95 -37.78
N LEU A 884 64.98 26.99 -37.95
CA LEU A 884 65.32 28.19 -38.73
C LEU A 884 66.46 29.00 -38.12
N SER A 885 66.54 29.10 -36.79
CA SER A 885 67.67 29.75 -36.10
C SER A 885 68.98 28.97 -36.26
N ALA A 886 68.92 27.64 -36.26
CA ALA A 886 70.09 26.81 -36.55
C ALA A 886 70.54 26.93 -38.02
N GLN A 887 69.61 27.01 -38.96
CA GLN A 887 69.90 27.29 -40.38
C GLN A 887 70.51 28.69 -40.56
N LEU A 888 69.95 29.72 -39.91
CA LEU A 888 70.52 31.07 -39.90
C LEU A 888 71.94 31.07 -39.37
N ALA A 889 72.18 30.51 -38.18
CA ALA A 889 73.52 30.42 -37.58
C ALA A 889 74.53 29.66 -38.46
N ALA A 890 74.10 28.63 -39.19
CA ALA A 890 74.93 27.95 -40.17
C ALA A 890 75.29 28.89 -41.35
N THR A 891 74.31 29.56 -41.96
CA THR A 891 74.57 30.52 -43.05
C THR A 891 75.37 31.75 -42.61
N GLU A 892 75.23 32.18 -41.35
CA GLU A 892 76.06 33.23 -40.76
C GLU A 892 77.51 32.76 -40.61
N SER A 893 77.75 31.50 -40.19
CA SER A 893 79.08 30.91 -40.10
C SER A 893 79.74 30.71 -41.49
N GLU A 894 78.97 30.30 -42.50
CA GLU A 894 79.45 30.23 -43.90
C GLU A 894 79.80 31.62 -44.45
N LEU A 895 78.98 32.62 -44.14
CA LEU A 895 79.22 34.00 -44.56
C LEU A 895 80.42 34.63 -43.81
N GLU A 896 80.66 34.23 -42.56
CA GLU A 896 81.86 34.61 -41.80
C GLU A 896 83.13 33.93 -42.37
N SER A 897 83.10 32.64 -42.72
CA SER A 897 84.25 32.02 -43.39
C SER A 897 84.54 32.64 -44.76
N VAL A 898 83.52 33.03 -45.53
CA VAL A 898 83.69 33.78 -46.79
C VAL A 898 84.22 35.21 -46.54
N ARG A 899 83.92 35.83 -45.40
CA ARG A 899 84.56 37.10 -44.97
C ARG A 899 86.03 36.89 -44.62
N GLU A 900 86.39 35.81 -43.93
CA GLU A 900 87.78 35.45 -43.60
C GLU A 900 88.60 35.13 -44.87
N GLU A 901 88.07 34.32 -45.79
CA GLU A 901 88.68 34.05 -47.10
C GLU A 901 88.89 35.34 -47.90
N LYS A 902 87.88 36.22 -47.95
CA LYS A 902 88.00 37.54 -48.58
C LYS A 902 89.07 38.42 -47.91
N HIS A 903 89.23 38.33 -46.59
CA HIS A 903 90.24 39.09 -45.86
C HIS A 903 91.65 38.54 -46.15
N ALA A 904 91.84 37.22 -46.19
CA ALA A 904 93.09 36.59 -46.61
C ALA A 904 93.47 36.99 -48.05
N LEU A 905 92.54 36.90 -49.00
CA LEU A 905 92.75 37.34 -50.39
C LEU A 905 93.06 38.85 -50.50
N ALA A 906 92.56 39.68 -49.58
CA ALA A 906 92.92 41.10 -49.53
C ALA A 906 94.35 41.33 -49.00
N ILE A 907 94.82 40.49 -48.06
CA ILE A 907 96.21 40.50 -47.58
C ILE A 907 97.17 40.04 -48.68
N ASP A 908 96.84 38.95 -49.40
CA ASP A 908 97.62 38.47 -50.54
C ASP A 908 97.67 39.51 -51.68
N LEU A 909 96.56 40.21 -51.93
CA LEU A 909 96.52 41.32 -52.88
C LEU A 909 97.41 42.49 -52.45
N GLU A 910 97.49 42.82 -51.16
CA GLU A 910 98.42 43.86 -50.69
C GLU A 910 99.88 43.40 -50.76
N ALA A 911 100.17 42.15 -50.43
CA ALA A 911 101.50 41.56 -50.56
C ALA A 911 102.00 41.53 -52.02
N THR A 912 101.11 41.30 -52.98
CA THR A 912 101.45 41.39 -54.42
C THR A 912 101.66 42.84 -54.88
N LYS A 913 100.90 43.83 -54.39
CA LYS A 913 101.20 45.26 -54.63
C LYS A 913 102.56 45.65 -54.06
N GLU A 914 102.88 45.23 -52.83
CA GLU A 914 104.20 45.45 -52.23
C GLU A 914 105.33 44.85 -53.09
N LEU A 915 105.11 43.65 -53.65
CA LEU A 915 106.07 43.01 -54.55
C LEU A 915 106.25 43.81 -55.85
N CYS A 916 105.17 44.29 -56.46
CA CYS A 916 105.24 45.19 -57.61
C CYS A 916 106.03 46.48 -57.28
N HIS A 917 105.75 47.12 -56.14
CA HIS A 917 106.46 48.32 -55.71
C HIS A 917 107.97 48.05 -55.46
N LYS A 918 108.32 46.89 -54.92
CA LYS A 918 109.71 46.44 -54.75
C LYS A 918 110.41 46.19 -56.09
N LEU A 919 109.68 45.71 -57.11
CA LEU A 919 110.20 45.52 -58.48
C LEU A 919 110.39 46.86 -59.21
N ASP A 920 109.46 47.81 -59.10
CA ASP A 920 109.64 49.16 -59.65
C ASP A 920 110.84 49.88 -58.98
N LEU A 921 110.99 49.75 -57.65
CA LEU A 921 112.18 50.25 -56.93
C LEU A 921 113.50 49.58 -57.35
N GLN A 922 113.47 48.35 -57.90
CA GLN A 922 114.65 47.71 -58.49
C GLN A 922 114.93 48.23 -59.91
N LYS A 923 113.88 48.37 -60.73
CA LYS A 923 113.93 48.96 -62.07
C LYS A 923 114.48 50.39 -62.05
N ASP A 924 114.05 51.22 -61.11
CA ASP A 924 114.53 52.60 -60.99
C ASP A 924 116.01 52.69 -60.54
N LYS A 925 116.48 51.73 -59.72
CA LYS A 925 117.91 51.60 -59.39
C LYS A 925 118.74 51.18 -60.61
N LEU A 926 118.28 50.19 -61.37
CA LEU A 926 118.94 49.76 -62.61
C LEU A 926 118.97 50.89 -63.66
N ASN A 927 117.95 51.75 -63.71
CA ASN A 927 117.96 52.97 -64.53
C ASN A 927 119.02 53.97 -64.04
N ALA A 928 119.15 54.19 -62.74
CA ALA A 928 120.18 55.08 -62.18
C ALA A 928 121.61 54.56 -62.43
N GLU A 929 121.85 53.25 -62.28
CA GLU A 929 123.12 52.59 -62.64
C GLU A 929 123.42 52.74 -64.15
N LEU A 930 122.41 52.67 -65.01
CA LEU A 930 122.54 52.89 -66.45
C LEU A 930 122.87 54.35 -66.81
N GLU A 931 122.31 55.32 -66.09
CA GLU A 931 122.67 56.74 -66.21
C GLU A 931 124.08 57.02 -65.69
N GLU A 932 124.51 56.42 -64.58
CA GLU A 932 125.90 56.52 -64.10
C GLU A 932 126.88 55.97 -65.14
N HIS A 933 126.59 54.80 -65.73
CA HIS A 933 127.34 54.28 -66.87
C HIS A 933 127.25 55.16 -68.12
N SER A 934 126.21 55.98 -68.30
CA SER A 934 126.15 57.00 -69.36
C SER A 934 127.12 58.16 -69.07
N ASN A 935 127.09 58.69 -67.85
CA ASN A 935 127.94 59.79 -67.39
C ASN A 935 129.44 59.42 -67.45
N ILE A 936 129.80 58.18 -67.09
CA ILE A 936 131.18 57.65 -67.21
C ILE A 936 131.64 57.61 -68.68
N ARG A 937 130.76 57.16 -69.61
CA ARG A 937 131.06 57.19 -71.06
C ARG A 937 131.26 58.61 -71.57
N GLU A 938 130.51 59.57 -71.03
CA GLU A 938 130.62 60.99 -71.38
C GLU A 938 131.89 61.65 -70.79
N GLN A 939 132.36 61.24 -69.61
CA GLN A 939 133.67 61.66 -69.07
C GLN A 939 134.82 61.17 -69.95
N LEU A 940 134.84 59.88 -70.32
CA LEU A 940 135.83 59.31 -71.25
C LEU A 940 135.84 60.02 -72.61
N ALA A 941 134.68 60.50 -73.09
CA ALA A 941 134.59 61.31 -74.31
C ALA A 941 135.24 62.70 -74.14
N ARG A 942 135.17 63.32 -72.95
CA ARG A 942 135.82 64.60 -72.64
C ARG A 942 137.35 64.47 -72.60
N GLU A 943 137.88 63.41 -72.00
CA GLU A 943 139.32 63.11 -71.95
C GLU A 943 139.92 62.82 -73.33
N LYS A 944 139.20 62.08 -74.18
CA LYS A 944 139.54 61.94 -75.59
C LYS A 944 139.63 63.31 -76.29
N GLY A 945 138.73 64.23 -75.93
CA GLY A 945 138.69 65.59 -76.46
C GLY A 945 139.80 66.52 -75.97
N THR A 946 140.46 66.29 -74.82
CA THR A 946 141.64 67.07 -74.40
C THR A 946 142.89 66.61 -75.13
N LEU A 947 143.15 65.30 -75.17
CA LEU A 947 144.32 64.72 -75.86
C LEU A 947 144.36 65.05 -77.37
N GLN A 948 143.22 65.26 -78.02
CA GLN A 948 143.16 65.69 -79.42
C GLN A 948 143.52 67.17 -79.66
N ARG A 949 143.61 68.03 -78.62
CA ARG A 949 143.98 69.46 -78.78
C ARG A 949 145.48 69.72 -78.66
N GLU A 950 146.19 68.86 -77.93
CA GLU A 950 147.65 69.02 -77.74
C GLU A 950 148.45 68.60 -78.99
N LEU A 951 147.88 67.74 -79.84
CA LEU A 951 148.56 67.17 -81.01
C LEU A 951 148.62 68.09 -82.25
N THR A 952 147.94 69.26 -82.24
CA THR A 952 147.62 70.01 -83.46
C THR A 952 148.28 71.40 -83.59
N LEU A 953 149.26 71.75 -82.75
CA LEU A 953 149.65 73.15 -82.50
C LEU A 953 151.10 73.57 -82.84
N THR A 954 151.95 72.72 -83.45
CA THR A 954 153.42 72.93 -83.45
C THR A 954 154.16 72.86 -84.81
N ARG A 955 153.48 73.18 -85.93
CA ARG A 955 154.00 73.45 -87.31
C ARG A 955 152.90 74.21 -88.12
N ASN A 956 153.09 74.96 -89.22
CA ASN A 956 154.20 75.60 -90.00
C ASN A 956 153.54 76.69 -90.91
N GLY A 957 154.20 77.60 -91.64
CA GLY A 957 155.63 77.94 -91.75
C GLY A 957 155.98 78.86 -92.97
N ASP A 958 155.84 80.19 -92.77
CA ASP A 958 156.53 81.33 -93.44
C ASP A 958 156.28 81.78 -94.92
N ARG A 959 156.26 83.14 -95.07
CA ARG A 959 156.34 84.06 -96.24
C ARG A 959 155.06 84.34 -97.09
N VAL A 960 154.48 85.55 -97.15
CA VAL A 960 155.00 86.93 -97.49
C VAL A 960 155.30 87.09 -98.99
N ALA A 961 154.70 87.99 -99.79
CA ALA A 961 153.62 88.99 -99.64
C ALA A 961 152.86 89.10 -100.99
N VAL A 962 151.61 89.58 -101.14
CA VAL A 962 150.95 90.74 -100.51
C VAL A 962 149.63 90.37 -99.83
N ASP A 963 149.65 90.41 -98.50
CA ASP A 963 148.55 90.74 -97.58
C ASP A 963 147.13 90.19 -97.85
N GLY A 964 147.00 88.86 -97.97
CA GLY A 964 145.71 88.20 -97.73
C GLY A 964 145.57 86.75 -98.22
N LEU A 965 145.48 85.80 -97.28
CA LEU A 965 144.86 84.47 -97.46
C LEU A 965 145.43 83.61 -98.62
N GLN A 966 146.67 83.11 -98.44
CA GLN A 966 147.35 82.31 -99.46
C GLN A 966 146.84 80.86 -99.59
N GLU A 967 146.45 80.59 -100.84
CA GLU A 967 146.42 79.36 -101.63
C GLU A 967 147.62 78.37 -101.43
N LEU A 968 147.49 77.18 -102.05
CA LEU A 968 148.45 76.03 -102.11
C LEU A 968 148.44 75.10 -100.87
N LEU A 969 148.23 73.77 -100.98
CA LEU A 969 147.95 72.88 -102.12
C LEU A 969 146.76 71.94 -101.79
N ALA A 970 145.94 71.44 -102.72
CA ALA A 970 146.15 71.13 -104.15
C ALA A 970 147.08 69.92 -104.46
N ALA A 971 147.48 69.18 -103.43
CA ALA A 971 148.18 67.89 -103.51
C ALA A 971 148.00 67.17 -102.15
N SER A 972 147.69 65.87 -102.07
CA SER A 972 147.41 64.87 -103.11
C SER A 972 146.25 63.96 -102.64
N ARG A 973 145.37 63.45 -103.51
CA ARG A 973 145.49 62.12 -104.16
C ARG A 973 146.06 61.06 -103.19
N ALA A 974 145.34 59.99 -102.81
CA ALA A 974 143.99 59.57 -103.21
C ALA A 974 143.32 58.60 -102.19
N GLU A 975 142.14 58.08 -102.53
CA GLU A 975 141.55 56.80 -102.06
C GLU A 975 140.96 56.62 -100.64
N VAL A 976 140.84 57.65 -99.80
CA VAL A 976 139.85 57.65 -98.67
C VAL A 976 138.59 58.48 -99.01
N GLU A 977 138.53 59.00 -100.24
CA GLU A 977 137.44 59.79 -100.81
C GLU A 977 136.15 58.98 -101.09
N GLN A 978 136.06 57.71 -100.65
CA GLN A 978 134.92 56.82 -100.97
C GLN A 978 133.73 56.93 -100.00
N LEU A 979 133.93 57.30 -98.72
CA LEU A 979 132.82 57.41 -97.75
C LEU A 979 132.42 58.86 -97.40
N ARG A 980 133.30 59.84 -97.63
CA ARG A 980 132.88 61.26 -97.57
C ARG A 980 132.01 61.64 -98.76
N ILE A 981 132.28 61.10 -99.96
CA ILE A 981 131.35 61.17 -101.09
C ILE A 981 129.99 60.56 -100.72
N ALA A 982 129.93 59.41 -100.04
CA ALA A 982 128.67 58.78 -99.66
C ALA A 982 127.81 59.63 -98.70
N MET A 983 128.39 60.14 -97.61
CA MET A 983 127.63 60.94 -96.63
C MET A 983 127.40 62.40 -97.05
N ALA A 984 128.23 62.96 -97.94
CA ALA A 984 127.98 64.26 -98.54
C ALA A 984 126.92 64.17 -99.65
N LYS A 985 126.92 63.11 -100.47
CA LYS A 985 125.83 62.83 -101.41
C LYS A 985 124.52 62.62 -100.65
N LEU A 986 124.44 61.70 -99.70
CA LEU A 986 123.17 61.47 -98.98
C LEU A 986 122.63 62.67 -98.19
N ARG A 987 123.45 63.68 -97.81
CA ARG A 987 122.94 64.94 -97.22
C ARG A 987 122.65 66.03 -98.25
N GLN A 988 123.45 66.19 -99.29
CA GLN A 988 123.10 67.11 -100.38
C GLN A 988 121.92 66.57 -101.20
N GLU A 989 121.73 65.26 -101.27
CA GLU A 989 120.53 64.56 -101.72
C GLU A 989 119.45 64.61 -100.63
N SER A 990 119.74 64.66 -99.32
CA SER A 990 118.67 64.94 -98.33
C SER A 990 118.05 66.33 -98.51
N GLU A 991 118.83 67.35 -98.91
CA GLU A 991 118.30 68.70 -99.17
C GLU A 991 117.83 68.86 -100.61
N LYS A 992 118.52 68.30 -101.61
CA LYS A 992 118.05 68.28 -103.01
C LYS A 992 116.84 67.40 -103.18
N LEU A 993 116.73 66.24 -102.54
CA LEU A 993 115.49 65.45 -102.44
C LEU A 993 114.53 66.03 -101.41
N SER A 994 114.89 66.99 -100.55
CA SER A 994 113.85 67.77 -99.86
C SER A 994 113.23 68.78 -100.81
N VAL A 995 114.00 69.47 -101.66
CA VAL A 995 113.50 70.43 -102.66
C VAL A 995 112.90 69.71 -103.89
N GLU A 996 113.40 68.54 -104.24
CA GLU A 996 112.83 67.64 -105.26
C GLU A 996 111.69 66.82 -104.69
N LEU A 997 111.61 66.47 -103.39
CA LEU A 997 110.35 66.00 -102.82
C LEU A 997 109.36 67.14 -102.64
N GLU A 998 109.75 68.39 -102.40
CA GLU A 998 108.75 69.47 -102.33
C GLU A 998 108.26 69.87 -103.72
N SER A 999 109.14 69.87 -104.74
CA SER A 999 108.72 70.11 -106.13
C SER A 999 108.13 68.88 -106.82
N LEU A 1000 108.46 67.64 -106.42
CA LEU A 1000 107.76 66.42 -106.83
C LEU A 1000 106.57 66.10 -105.94
N ARG A 1001 106.39 66.65 -104.73
CA ARG A 1001 105.10 66.65 -104.03
C ARG A 1001 104.21 67.76 -104.54
N SER A 1002 104.76 68.90 -104.96
CA SER A 1002 104.01 69.91 -105.71
C SER A 1002 103.60 69.37 -107.09
N ARG A 1003 104.50 68.71 -107.82
CA ARG A 1003 104.16 68.06 -109.11
C ARG A 1003 103.39 66.76 -108.96
N LEU A 1004 103.55 65.98 -107.90
CA LEU A 1004 102.68 64.81 -107.62
C LEU A 1004 101.37 65.25 -107.00
N ALA A 1005 101.26 66.41 -106.35
CA ALA A 1005 99.97 67.02 -106.03
C ALA A 1005 99.33 67.53 -107.31
N GLU A 1006 100.04 68.26 -108.18
CA GLU A 1006 99.51 68.68 -109.48
C GLU A 1006 99.20 67.50 -110.41
N GLU A 1007 99.95 66.39 -110.38
CA GLU A 1007 99.68 65.20 -111.19
C GLU A 1007 98.79 64.17 -110.49
N GLN A 1008 98.63 64.17 -109.16
CA GLN A 1008 97.50 63.51 -108.49
C GLN A 1008 96.24 64.35 -108.54
N GLU A 1009 96.33 65.64 -108.84
CA GLU A 1009 95.19 66.53 -109.05
C GLU A 1009 94.84 66.64 -110.54
N ARG A 1010 95.81 66.49 -111.46
CA ARG A 1010 95.55 66.18 -112.88
C ARG A 1010 95.16 64.72 -113.07
N SER A 1011 95.70 63.76 -112.31
CA SER A 1011 95.19 62.39 -112.27
C SER A 1011 93.83 62.35 -111.58
N ARG A 1012 93.60 62.98 -110.43
CA ARG A 1012 92.24 63.09 -109.89
C ARG A 1012 91.31 63.88 -110.79
N ARG A 1013 91.77 64.83 -111.62
CA ARG A 1013 90.92 65.47 -112.64
C ARG A 1013 90.81 64.63 -113.91
N SER A 1014 91.72 63.72 -114.23
CA SER A 1014 91.62 62.81 -115.39
C SER A 1014 91.00 61.46 -115.05
N GLU A 1015 90.96 61.09 -113.78
CA GLU A 1015 90.23 59.98 -113.14
C GLU A 1015 88.88 60.47 -112.62
N ALA A 1016 88.73 61.73 -112.19
CA ALA A 1016 87.40 62.34 -112.09
C ALA A 1016 86.86 62.65 -113.48
N LEU A 1017 87.66 62.99 -114.50
CA LEU A 1017 87.17 63.01 -115.89
C LEU A 1017 87.08 61.63 -116.53
N ALA A 1018 87.78 60.58 -116.08
CA ALA A 1018 87.59 59.20 -116.57
C ALA A 1018 86.61 58.37 -115.72
N SER A 1019 86.21 58.89 -114.56
CA SER A 1019 85.06 58.46 -113.75
C SER A 1019 83.86 59.37 -113.99
N GLU A 1020 84.02 60.60 -114.48
CA GLU A 1020 82.93 61.35 -115.12
C GLU A 1020 82.74 60.86 -116.55
N TYR A 1021 83.77 60.56 -117.35
CA TYR A 1021 83.61 59.74 -118.56
C TYR A 1021 83.41 58.26 -118.24
N GLY A 1022 83.54 57.81 -116.99
CA GLY A 1022 83.32 56.43 -116.56
C GLY A 1022 81.87 56.20 -116.13
N VAL A 1023 81.35 57.11 -115.32
CA VAL A 1023 79.95 57.30 -114.94
C VAL A 1023 79.18 57.95 -116.08
N GLN A 1024 79.75 58.76 -116.96
CA GLN A 1024 79.14 59.09 -118.26
C GLN A 1024 79.34 57.94 -119.26
N VAL A 1025 80.28 57.00 -119.16
CA VAL A 1025 80.22 55.77 -119.97
C VAL A 1025 79.26 54.75 -119.36
N GLN A 1026 78.96 54.78 -118.06
CA GLN A 1026 77.91 53.94 -117.45
C GLN A 1026 76.53 54.59 -117.55
N GLU A 1027 76.42 55.91 -117.46
CA GLU A 1027 75.21 56.69 -117.75
C GLU A 1027 75.01 56.89 -119.24
N LEU A 1028 76.02 56.97 -120.10
CA LEU A 1028 75.82 56.84 -121.54
C LEU A 1028 75.64 55.38 -121.93
N LYS A 1029 76.17 54.35 -121.24
CA LYS A 1029 75.72 52.96 -121.52
C LYS A 1029 74.29 52.73 -121.05
N ARG A 1030 73.88 53.29 -119.91
CA ARG A 1030 72.51 53.24 -119.40
C ARG A 1030 71.56 54.10 -120.23
N ARG A 1031 71.92 55.33 -120.60
CA ARG A 1031 71.21 56.14 -121.59
C ARG A 1031 71.31 55.57 -123.00
N ILE A 1032 72.33 54.79 -123.38
CA ILE A 1032 72.34 54.06 -124.67
C ILE A 1032 71.47 52.81 -124.58
N VAL A 1033 71.22 52.23 -123.41
CA VAL A 1033 70.17 51.21 -123.22
C VAL A 1033 68.79 51.86 -123.24
N ASP A 1034 68.57 52.89 -122.43
CA ASP A 1034 67.30 53.62 -122.28
C ASP A 1034 66.93 54.39 -123.56
N GLU A 1035 67.90 54.99 -124.27
CA GLU A 1035 67.74 55.59 -125.61
C GLU A 1035 67.86 54.58 -126.76
N ARG A 1036 68.33 53.33 -126.60
CA ARG A 1036 68.05 52.30 -127.63
C ARG A 1036 66.65 51.73 -127.48
N PHE A 1037 66.10 51.70 -126.27
CA PHE A 1037 64.70 51.35 -126.06
C PHE A 1037 63.77 52.49 -126.47
N ALA A 1038 64.08 53.75 -126.12
CA ALA A 1038 63.31 54.92 -126.55
C ALA A 1038 63.60 55.35 -128.01
N ARG A 1039 64.80 55.07 -128.54
CA ARG A 1039 65.28 55.50 -129.86
C ARG A 1039 66.14 54.47 -130.63
N THR A 1040 65.67 53.22 -130.70
CA THR A 1040 65.65 52.51 -132.00
C THR A 1040 64.19 52.38 -132.46
N GLN A 1041 63.40 53.45 -132.37
CA GLN A 1041 63.40 54.60 -133.30
C GLN A 1041 64.66 55.51 -133.30
N SER A 1042 65.72 55.14 -134.07
CA SER A 1042 67.02 55.87 -134.31
C SER A 1042 68.41 55.33 -133.82
N ARG A 1043 68.72 54.02 -134.03
CA ARG A 1043 70.05 53.44 -134.42
C ARG A 1043 71.16 53.03 -133.38
N THR A 1044 71.49 51.71 -133.41
CA THR A 1044 72.84 51.03 -133.51
C THR A 1044 73.80 50.78 -132.30
N THR A 1045 74.47 49.59 -132.34
CA THR A 1045 75.76 49.03 -131.75
C THR A 1045 75.89 48.22 -130.40
N ASP A 1046 75.99 46.89 -130.50
CA ASP A 1046 76.77 45.95 -129.62
C ASP A 1046 76.30 45.52 -128.21
N THR A 1047 76.30 44.19 -127.93
CA THR A 1047 76.85 43.52 -126.71
C THR A 1047 76.83 41.97 -126.76
N THR A 1048 77.78 41.30 -126.06
CA THR A 1048 77.73 39.89 -125.53
C THR A 1048 77.61 38.71 -126.52
N PRO A 1049 77.76 37.42 -126.11
CA PRO A 1049 78.13 36.79 -124.81
C PRO A 1049 79.63 36.33 -124.79
N SER A 1050 80.21 35.46 -123.94
CA SER A 1050 79.83 34.46 -122.90
C SER A 1050 80.92 34.45 -121.78
N GLY A 1051 80.90 33.68 -120.66
CA GLY A 1051 79.93 32.73 -120.05
C GLY A 1051 80.66 31.58 -119.29
N GLU A 1052 80.01 30.95 -118.29
CA GLU A 1052 80.46 29.82 -117.43
C GLU A 1052 81.67 30.11 -116.48
N GLY A 1053 81.73 29.75 -115.19
CA GLY A 1053 80.83 29.00 -114.28
C GLY A 1053 81.65 27.99 -113.42
N ASP A 1054 81.43 27.74 -112.11
CA ASP A 1054 80.55 28.36 -111.12
C ASP A 1054 81.08 28.14 -109.66
N THR A 1055 80.98 29.18 -108.83
CA THR A 1055 80.43 29.29 -107.43
C THR A 1055 80.31 28.04 -106.50
N TYR A 1056 80.21 28.12 -105.15
CA TYR A 1056 79.70 29.11 -104.18
C TYR A 1056 80.65 29.23 -102.94
N ASN A 1057 80.95 30.42 -102.41
CA ASN A 1057 80.35 31.13 -101.24
C ASN A 1057 80.49 30.40 -99.87
N ASN A 1058 80.66 31.03 -98.70
CA ASN A 1058 80.82 32.42 -98.20
C ASN A 1058 81.34 32.32 -96.73
N ASP A 1059 81.62 33.32 -95.87
CA ASP A 1059 81.59 34.81 -95.80
C ASP A 1059 82.54 35.20 -94.63
N ASP A 1060 83.08 36.41 -94.42
CA ASP A 1060 83.28 37.60 -95.28
C ASP A 1060 84.54 38.37 -94.75
N THR A 1061 84.95 39.38 -95.51
CA THR A 1061 85.94 40.45 -95.29
C THR A 1061 85.82 41.24 -93.97
N ARG A 1062 86.74 42.14 -93.56
CA ARG A 1062 88.00 42.71 -94.12
C ARG A 1062 88.98 42.87 -92.93
N TYR A 1063 90.25 42.48 -93.00
CA TYR A 1063 91.37 43.06 -93.75
C TYR A 1063 91.65 44.57 -93.48
N PRO A 1064 92.92 44.96 -93.20
CA PRO A 1064 93.34 46.35 -93.08
C PRO A 1064 93.62 46.94 -94.50
N THR A 1065 94.45 47.94 -94.80
CA THR A 1065 95.85 48.21 -94.39
C THR A 1065 96.27 49.61 -94.85
N MET A 1066 97.10 50.28 -94.05
CA MET A 1066 98.43 50.82 -94.41
C MET A 1066 99.06 51.43 -93.16
#